data_AF-Q3JJ59-F1
#
_entry.id   AF-Q3JJ59-F1
#
_cell.length_a   1.000
_cell.length_b   1.000
_cell.length_c   1.000
_cell.angle_alpha   90.00
_cell.angle_beta   90.00
_cell.angle_gamma   90.00
#
_symmetry.space_group_name_H-M   'P 1'
#
loop_
_entity.id
_entity.type
_entity.pdbx_description
1 polymer ?
#
loop_
_entity_poly.entity_id
_entity_poly.type
_entity_poly.pdbx_seq_one_letter_code
_entity_poly.pdbx_strand_id
1 'polypeptide(L)'
;MNSNLVSDGPRRSLDCTAIFCPARRLPAIGQCIEFAGPPFSIPEPAGPMFRDGRFSTDESGFECRAAGRGDPRDGTSTRGFLPLADVAVEPGAPCSRVHAAAERRGETRCRASRDGRPESHRAPVSTPSSRARHAAGRKTGLAACGPPACSLHPFISCRSVSKEKARAVQCMRPRSGWFGGGGEVCASMMRALAWFGDSAERHIGGARCFAYPMGTRARSGVAARRSPSLNPFSGVAVTVRNLDALFHPTAVAVVGASPRPGSVGAMVWACVLDGRFGGAIWPVNPKYGELNGHKVYPYVDQLPSAPSVALICTPPATWPGIVRKLGGLGVRAAIIVGETRSGADRAALERALAAAKPYLLRVVGPGSLGVVSPALGAHFGAPACIVKAGGVAWVSQSNALTNAVLGWAHARGLGFSHAVALGGEADVDAADVLDYLASDAETRAILLELDTVKSARKFMSAARAAARNKPVLALRAGRGDSGDLLYTAAFQRAGMVRVDALDDLLDEIEALGVGRAAATSGGVTLVTSDRGVAKLAVDALAAAGETLAQWPRAAVDEVGGALPAGIVAGNPLLLGDDARPEYFGAALKALAQHPPTGTVFVVHATSHSAPAVDVARVLIESRKFARRGMLACFFGGVDAATRDALHVHGIPVHTTPQRLARAHARLVDYQLGRELLMQTPEGTPPQPAASISAARHTARAALAQGRDGFEGDAALEWLAGFGIERATDADVDMGDTIVDITVGMYDDPNFGPVFRYSVPPADGVSAPFVVYGLPPFNTVLARAVVARSPYAHRAPPEPLLQALTALSQAVCDVREIVEMSLVLRVRPTRVVALGPHIRLATGRSRLAIVPYPRYLEQQLDWRGERITVRPIRPEDEAAHRELLSAMTPDDLRMRFFGAIRNFDHSQIARMTQIDYDREMALIATLDDADGRAHTLGAVRAVTDPDNEATEFAIAVRPDQKGKGLGRMLMTRIIDYARSRGTAWMIGEALRENTAMISLAKDSGFAVSSTEEPGVVAFRLKLQP
;
A
#
# COMPACT_ATOMS: atom_id res chain seq x y z
N MET A 1 -80.75 17.36 0.32
CA MET A 1 -80.15 16.93 1.60
C MET A 1 -78.65 16.92 1.34
N ASN A 2 -77.89 17.99 1.60
CA ASN A 2 -77.83 18.89 2.77
C ASN A 2 -77.37 18.14 4.02
N SER A 3 -76.37 18.60 4.79
CA SER A 3 -75.49 19.79 4.60
C SER A 3 -74.36 19.86 5.65
N ASN A 4 -73.19 20.43 5.27
CA ASN A 4 -72.27 21.32 6.00
C ASN A 4 -71.79 20.96 7.45
N LEU A 5 -70.58 21.27 7.95
CA LEU A 5 -69.28 21.86 7.52
C LEU A 5 -68.24 21.37 8.58
N VAL A 6 -66.94 21.72 8.73
CA VAL A 6 -65.94 22.74 8.29
C VAL A 6 -64.61 21.95 8.12
N SER A 7 -63.73 22.04 7.11
CA SER A 7 -62.84 23.14 6.62
C SER A 7 -61.72 23.54 7.63
N ASP A 8 -60.43 23.69 7.30
CA ASP A 8 -59.62 23.57 6.06
C ASP A 8 -58.17 23.11 6.38
N GLY A 9 -57.28 22.71 5.46
CA GLY A 9 -57.37 22.51 3.99
C GLY A 9 -56.03 21.99 3.39
N PRO A 10 -55.97 21.46 2.13
CA PRO A 10 -54.85 20.58 1.70
C PRO A 10 -54.15 20.86 0.33
N ARG A 11 -52.95 20.25 0.17
CA ARG A 11 -52.26 19.77 -1.07
C ARG A 11 -52.32 20.58 -2.40
N ARG A 12 -51.13 20.80 -3.02
CA ARG A 12 -50.87 20.55 -4.46
C ARG A 12 -49.37 20.37 -4.77
N SER A 13 -48.98 20.26 -6.04
CA SER A 13 -47.77 19.55 -6.52
C SER A 13 -47.00 20.26 -7.65
N LEU A 14 -45.68 20.01 -7.75
CA LEU A 14 -44.79 19.92 -8.94
C LEU A 14 -43.39 20.58 -8.77
N ASP A 15 -42.40 19.94 -9.40
CA ASP A 15 -41.14 20.41 -9.99
C ASP A 15 -40.00 21.16 -9.23
N CYS A 16 -38.78 20.72 -9.59
CA CYS A 16 -37.52 21.46 -9.84
C CYS A 16 -36.87 22.40 -8.80
N THR A 17 -35.75 21.89 -8.23
CA THR A 17 -34.41 22.53 -8.21
C THR A 17 -34.09 23.73 -7.28
N ALA A 18 -32.88 23.66 -6.68
CA ALA A 18 -32.00 24.74 -6.18
C ALA A 18 -31.95 25.16 -4.68
N ILE A 19 -30.87 24.71 -4.01
CA ILE A 19 -29.93 25.46 -3.11
C ILE A 19 -30.47 26.61 -2.23
N PHE A 20 -30.53 26.42 -0.89
CA PHE A 20 -29.58 27.02 0.08
C PHE A 20 -29.76 26.53 1.54
N CYS A 21 -28.76 26.78 2.40
CA CYS A 21 -28.71 26.43 3.83
C CYS A 21 -29.49 27.43 4.71
N PRO A 22 -29.90 27.07 5.96
CA PRO A 22 -29.13 27.57 7.11
C PRO A 22 -29.02 26.62 8.33
N ALA A 23 -28.22 27.04 9.31
CA ALA A 23 -27.84 26.29 10.50
C ALA A 23 -28.95 26.06 11.56
N ARG A 24 -28.72 25.07 12.45
CA ARG A 24 -29.50 24.88 13.69
C ARG A 24 -28.98 25.77 14.83
N ARG A 25 -29.89 26.34 15.62
CA ARG A 25 -29.59 26.99 16.92
C ARG A 25 -29.75 26.00 18.07
N LEU A 26 -28.97 26.20 19.13
CA LEU A 26 -29.27 25.70 20.49
C LEU A 26 -30.08 26.77 21.26
N PRO A 27 -30.88 26.38 22.27
CA PRO A 27 -31.64 27.32 23.10
C PRO A 27 -30.74 28.03 24.12
N ALA A 28 -31.19 29.20 24.60
CA ALA A 28 -30.50 29.99 25.60
C ALA A 28 -31.27 30.03 26.93
N ILE A 29 -30.52 30.00 28.04
CA ILE A 29 -30.89 30.62 29.31
C ILE A 29 -29.69 31.53 29.64
N GLY A 30 -29.93 32.74 30.13
CA GLY A 30 -28.87 33.69 30.40
C GLY A 30 -29.18 34.60 31.58
N GLN A 31 -28.13 35.21 32.12
CA GLN A 31 -28.18 36.39 32.97
C GLN A 31 -26.95 37.24 32.65
N CYS A 32 -27.14 38.55 32.55
CA CYS A 32 -26.08 39.52 32.36
C CYS A 32 -25.63 40.07 33.71
N ILE A 33 -24.40 40.57 33.78
CA ILE A 33 -24.06 41.90 34.28
C ILE A 33 -22.64 42.25 33.77
N GLU A 34 -22.39 43.54 33.57
CA GLU A 34 -21.17 44.08 32.98
C GLU A 34 -20.02 44.20 34.00
N PHE A 35 -18.78 44.37 33.53
CA PHE A 35 -18.01 45.60 33.79
C PHE A 35 -16.76 45.68 32.88
N ALA A 36 -16.16 46.87 32.78
CA ALA A 36 -15.08 47.19 31.85
C ALA A 36 -13.68 46.89 32.40
N GLY A 37 -12.70 46.73 31.49
CA GLY A 37 -11.26 46.95 31.79
C GLY A 37 -10.82 48.35 31.29
N PRO A 38 -9.52 48.60 31.02
CA PRO A 38 -8.31 47.78 31.23
C PRO A 38 -7.26 48.66 32.01
N PRO A 39 -5.93 48.73 31.72
CA PRO A 39 -4.94 47.79 31.17
C PRO A 39 -3.59 47.70 31.96
N PHE A 40 -2.67 46.86 31.44
CA PHE A 40 -1.20 47.05 31.37
C PHE A 40 -0.22 46.78 32.55
N SER A 41 0.89 46.14 32.14
CA SER A 41 2.29 46.25 32.60
C SER A 41 2.88 45.22 33.58
N ILE A 42 4.12 44.83 33.24
CA ILE A 42 5.01 43.84 33.87
C ILE A 42 6.17 44.61 34.55
N PRO A 43 6.82 44.09 35.61
CA PRO A 43 8.12 43.45 35.39
C PRO A 43 8.44 42.24 36.31
N GLU A 44 9.46 41.47 35.91
CA GLU A 44 10.24 40.54 36.75
C GLU A 44 11.17 41.33 37.75
N PRO A 45 12.10 40.74 38.55
CA PRO A 45 12.55 39.33 38.61
C PRO A 45 12.91 38.77 40.03
N ALA A 46 13.51 37.57 39.99
CA ALA A 46 14.64 37.09 40.81
C ALA A 46 14.37 36.24 42.07
N GLY A 47 15.22 35.20 42.21
CA GLY A 47 15.71 34.75 43.51
C GLY A 47 15.52 33.25 43.82
N PRO A 48 16.58 32.50 44.18
CA PRO A 48 16.48 31.09 44.56
C PRO A 48 16.79 30.83 46.05
N MET A 49 16.72 29.55 46.44
CA MET A 49 17.52 28.82 47.46
C MET A 49 16.72 28.00 48.49
N PHE A 50 17.23 26.78 48.76
CA PHE A 50 17.46 26.08 50.04
C PHE A 50 16.58 26.39 51.30
N ARG A 51 16.30 25.44 52.22
CA ARG A 51 16.88 24.10 52.45
C ARG A 51 15.94 23.15 53.21
N ASP A 52 16.40 21.92 53.42
CA ASP A 52 15.90 20.90 54.34
C ASP A 52 15.54 21.42 55.76
N GLY A 53 14.53 20.80 56.37
CA GLY A 53 14.17 21.00 57.78
C GLY A 53 13.32 19.86 58.33
N ARG A 54 13.96 18.76 58.74
CA ARG A 54 13.28 17.72 59.55
C ARG A 54 13.23 18.16 61.02
N PHE A 55 12.07 18.09 61.64
CA PHE A 55 11.93 17.83 63.07
C PHE A 55 10.72 16.93 63.32
N SER A 56 10.76 16.18 64.41
CA SER A 56 9.77 15.18 64.84
C SER A 56 9.17 15.56 66.21
N THR A 57 8.37 14.65 66.77
CA THR A 57 7.78 14.67 68.14
C THR A 57 6.82 15.83 68.38
N ASP A 58 5.50 15.58 68.39
CA ASP A 58 4.67 15.29 69.59
C ASP A 58 4.20 16.61 70.25
N GLU A 59 3.10 16.71 71.01
CA GLU A 59 2.16 15.73 71.58
C GLU A 59 0.78 16.43 71.66
N SER A 60 -0.40 15.82 71.46
CA SER A 60 -1.16 15.08 72.49
C SER A 60 -2.65 15.07 72.06
N GLY A 61 -3.46 14.07 72.46
CA GLY A 61 -4.80 13.89 71.82
C GLY A 61 -5.86 13.00 72.49
N PHE A 62 -5.72 12.65 73.77
CA PHE A 62 -6.69 11.93 74.61
C PHE A 62 -6.99 10.43 74.35
N GLU A 63 -7.27 9.74 75.46
CA GLU A 63 -7.62 8.31 75.61
C GLU A 63 -9.17 8.11 75.63
N CYS A 64 -9.80 6.95 75.87
CA CYS A 64 -9.36 5.67 76.46
C CYS A 64 -10.34 4.49 76.19
N ARG A 65 -9.86 3.25 76.40
CA ARG A 65 -10.58 2.00 76.83
C ARG A 65 -11.58 1.26 75.90
N ALA A 66 -11.07 0.12 75.40
CA ALA A 66 -11.41 -1.25 75.85
C ALA A 66 -12.61 -2.06 75.26
N ALA A 67 -12.23 -3.06 74.45
CA ALA A 67 -12.54 -4.50 74.54
C ALA A 67 -14.00 -5.03 74.56
N GLY A 68 -14.28 -5.97 73.64
CA GLY A 68 -15.44 -6.90 73.71
C GLY A 68 -15.42 -7.95 72.59
N ARG A 69 -15.85 -9.19 72.87
CA ARG A 69 -16.12 -10.27 71.88
C ARG A 69 -17.62 -10.64 71.94
N GLY A 70 -18.19 -11.13 70.85
CA GLY A 70 -19.38 -12.01 70.94
C GLY A 70 -20.41 -11.88 69.81
N ASP A 71 -20.50 -12.91 68.96
CA ASP A 71 -21.76 -13.43 68.40
C ASP A 71 -22.32 -14.42 69.45
N PRO A 72 -23.64 -14.40 69.77
CA PRO A 72 -24.56 -15.35 69.13
C PRO A 72 -26.03 -14.91 68.95
N ARG A 73 -26.56 -15.18 67.75
CA ARG A 73 -27.77 -16.00 67.42
C ARG A 73 -29.15 -15.81 68.09
N ASP A 74 -30.18 -16.10 67.26
CA ASP A 74 -31.51 -16.73 67.53
C ASP A 74 -32.48 -16.12 68.56
N GLY A 75 -33.81 -16.08 68.34
CA GLY A 75 -34.60 -16.46 67.15
C GLY A 75 -36.11 -16.58 67.42
N THR A 76 -36.90 -16.92 66.39
CA THR A 76 -38.37 -17.24 66.41
C THR A 76 -39.33 -16.03 66.65
N SER A 77 -40.62 -16.04 66.26
CA SER A 77 -41.49 -17.14 65.82
C SER A 77 -42.56 -16.79 64.74
N THR A 78 -42.70 -17.69 63.76
CA THR A 78 -43.88 -18.13 62.97
C THR A 78 -45.14 -17.25 62.75
N ARG A 79 -45.39 -16.89 61.47
CA ARG A 79 -46.62 -17.17 60.67
C ARG A 79 -46.18 -17.21 59.18
N GLY A 80 -46.68 -18.03 58.25
CA GLY A 80 -47.58 -19.19 58.26
C GLY A 80 -47.33 -20.03 56.97
N PHE A 81 -47.93 -21.22 56.83
CA PHE A 81 -47.52 -22.23 55.82
C PHE A 81 -48.30 -22.20 54.48
N LEU A 82 -47.70 -22.87 53.48
CA LEU A 82 -48.22 -23.37 52.18
C LEU A 82 -49.53 -24.22 52.32
N PRO A 83 -50.28 -24.59 51.24
CA PRO A 83 -49.89 -24.64 49.81
C PRO A 83 -50.99 -24.25 48.75
N LEU A 84 -50.67 -24.50 47.46
CA LEU A 84 -51.55 -24.77 46.30
C LEU A 84 -52.37 -23.63 45.62
N ALA A 85 -52.26 -23.59 44.28
CA ALA A 85 -53.22 -23.13 43.25
C ALA A 85 -53.67 -21.64 43.26
N ASP A 86 -54.02 -21.00 42.13
CA ASP A 86 -54.06 -21.45 40.74
C ASP A 86 -54.01 -20.25 39.75
N VAL A 87 -53.92 -20.54 38.43
CA VAL A 87 -53.98 -19.59 37.29
C VAL A 87 -52.73 -18.68 37.13
N ALA A 88 -52.21 -18.32 35.94
CA ALA A 88 -52.11 -18.89 34.57
C ALA A 88 -51.12 -17.98 33.76
N VAL A 89 -50.72 -18.18 32.50
CA VAL A 89 -51.10 -19.14 31.45
C VAL A 89 -49.84 -19.74 30.77
N GLU A 90 -49.77 -21.06 30.77
CA GLU A 90 -49.25 -21.91 29.68
C GLU A 90 -50.17 -23.16 29.63
N PRO A 91 -50.15 -24.03 28.60
CA PRO A 91 -49.27 -24.09 27.43
C PRO A 91 -50.00 -24.09 26.07
N GLY A 92 -49.24 -24.22 24.96
CA GLY A 92 -49.80 -24.35 23.61
C GLY A 92 -48.87 -25.10 22.64
N ALA A 93 -48.83 -26.43 22.73
CA ALA A 93 -48.01 -27.29 21.88
C ALA A 93 -48.80 -27.84 20.64
N PRO A 94 -48.32 -28.83 19.87
CA PRO A 94 -48.14 -28.66 18.43
C PRO A 94 -49.26 -29.25 17.56
N CYS A 95 -49.27 -28.89 16.27
CA CYS A 95 -50.01 -29.65 15.25
C CYS A 95 -49.08 -30.61 14.50
N SER A 96 -49.27 -31.92 14.70
CA SER A 96 -48.58 -32.97 13.96
C SER A 96 -49.50 -33.57 12.88
N ARG A 97 -48.91 -33.87 11.71
CA ARG A 97 -49.23 -35.06 10.91
C ARG A 97 -47.96 -35.43 10.13
N VAL A 98 -47.20 -36.45 10.58
CA VAL A 98 -47.42 -37.90 10.35
C VAL A 98 -46.94 -38.27 8.93
N HIS A 99 -46.03 -39.23 8.71
CA HIS A 99 -45.63 -40.41 9.50
C HIS A 99 -44.09 -40.68 9.47
N ALA A 100 -43.62 -41.48 10.45
CA ALA A 100 -42.65 -42.61 10.39
C ALA A 100 -41.53 -42.70 9.30
N ALA A 101 -40.34 -43.27 9.57
CA ALA A 101 -39.69 -43.73 10.81
C ALA A 101 -38.22 -44.15 10.56
N ALA A 102 -37.49 -44.38 11.67
CA ALA A 102 -36.45 -45.42 11.88
C ALA A 102 -35.19 -45.57 10.96
N GLU A 103 -34.04 -45.34 11.60
CA GLU A 103 -32.86 -46.24 11.67
C GLU A 103 -31.84 -46.47 10.50
N ARG A 104 -30.58 -46.17 10.86
CA ARG A 104 -29.32 -46.98 10.74
C ARG A 104 -28.76 -47.46 9.38
N ARG A 105 -27.47 -47.08 9.18
CA ARG A 105 -26.31 -47.89 8.69
C ARG A 105 -26.28 -48.34 7.21
N GLY A 106 -25.07 -48.73 6.77
CA GLY A 106 -24.73 -49.24 5.42
C GLY A 106 -24.37 -48.11 4.45
N GLU A 107 -23.15 -47.93 3.93
CA GLU A 107 -22.13 -48.83 3.33
C GLU A 107 -22.43 -49.32 1.91
N THR A 108 -21.36 -49.36 1.10
CA THR A 108 -21.27 -49.89 -0.29
C THR A 108 -22.12 -49.18 -1.37
N ARG A 109 -21.63 -48.75 -2.56
CA ARG A 109 -20.50 -49.07 -3.46
C ARG A 109 -20.84 -50.13 -4.51
N CYS A 110 -20.26 -49.95 -5.71
CA CYS A 110 -20.49 -50.65 -6.99
C CYS A 110 -21.72 -50.10 -7.76
N ARG A 111 -21.64 -49.72 -9.04
CA ARG A 111 -20.99 -50.27 -10.27
C ARG A 111 -21.71 -51.46 -10.88
N ALA A 112 -22.50 -51.19 -11.93
CA ALA A 112 -22.64 -51.94 -13.19
C ALA A 112 -23.82 -51.35 -13.99
N SER A 113 -23.98 -51.52 -15.31
CA SER A 113 -23.11 -51.31 -16.49
C SER A 113 -23.87 -51.85 -17.71
N ARG A 114 -23.58 -51.36 -18.93
CA ARG A 114 -24.10 -51.86 -20.22
C ARG A 114 -25.61 -51.67 -20.43
N ASP A 115 -26.18 -51.90 -21.61
CA ASP A 115 -25.81 -51.54 -23.00
C ASP A 115 -27.13 -51.55 -23.81
N GLY A 116 -27.29 -50.72 -24.84
CA GLY A 116 -28.60 -50.62 -25.52
C GLY A 116 -28.73 -49.62 -26.67
N ARG A 117 -28.09 -49.92 -27.81
CA ARG A 117 -28.50 -49.50 -29.16
C ARG A 117 -29.09 -50.74 -29.87
N PRO A 118 -29.84 -50.65 -31.00
CA PRO A 118 -29.80 -49.57 -32.00
C PRO A 118 -31.18 -49.11 -32.56
N GLU A 119 -31.11 -48.25 -33.59
CA GLU A 119 -31.90 -48.15 -34.86
C GLU A 119 -33.39 -48.59 -34.95
N SER A 120 -34.19 -48.17 -35.95
CA SER A 120 -34.33 -46.97 -36.81
C SER A 120 -35.56 -47.22 -37.74
N HIS A 121 -36.02 -46.21 -38.51
CA HIS A 121 -37.01 -46.23 -39.65
C HIS A 121 -38.32 -45.43 -39.41
N ARG A 122 -39.08 -44.95 -40.42
CA ARG A 122 -38.74 -44.28 -41.71
C ARG A 122 -40.02 -43.70 -42.39
N ALA A 123 -40.22 -42.38 -42.41
CA ALA A 123 -41.09 -41.63 -43.36
C ALA A 123 -42.63 -41.98 -43.35
N PRO A 124 -43.53 -41.42 -44.21
CA PRO A 124 -43.36 -40.36 -45.23
C PRO A 124 -44.44 -39.23 -45.34
N VAL A 125 -44.00 -38.06 -45.85
CA VAL A 125 -44.59 -37.17 -46.90
C VAL A 125 -46.11 -36.83 -46.95
N SER A 126 -46.44 -35.52 -46.97
CA SER A 126 -47.36 -34.89 -47.97
C SER A 126 -47.39 -33.33 -47.91
N THR A 127 -47.74 -32.69 -49.05
CA THR A 127 -48.08 -31.24 -49.30
C THR A 127 -48.96 -31.19 -50.59
N PRO A 128 -49.39 -30.05 -51.23
CA PRO A 128 -49.36 -28.60 -50.90
C PRO A 128 -50.72 -27.86 -51.20
N SER A 129 -50.80 -26.50 -51.10
CA SER A 129 -51.21 -25.58 -52.21
C SER A 129 -51.84 -24.18 -51.84
N SER A 130 -51.24 -23.11 -52.40
CA SER A 130 -51.79 -21.86 -53.02
C SER A 130 -52.98 -20.98 -52.51
N ARG A 131 -52.66 -19.66 -52.40
CA ARG A 131 -53.34 -18.44 -52.96
C ARG A 131 -54.70 -17.91 -52.43
N ALA A 132 -54.69 -16.62 -52.05
CA ALA A 132 -55.68 -15.59 -52.45
C ALA A 132 -55.07 -14.15 -52.35
N ARG A 133 -55.73 -13.12 -52.90
CA ARG A 133 -55.36 -11.68 -52.78
C ARG A 133 -56.63 -10.81 -52.69
N HIS A 134 -56.54 -9.63 -52.07
CA HIS A 134 -57.38 -8.47 -52.40
C HIS A 134 -56.61 -7.14 -52.22
N ALA A 135 -57.14 -6.07 -52.81
CA ALA A 135 -56.66 -4.68 -52.74
C ALA A 135 -57.89 -3.76 -52.46
N ALA A 136 -57.83 -2.42 -52.32
CA ALA A 136 -56.78 -1.42 -52.61
C ALA A 136 -57.00 -0.13 -51.77
N GLY A 137 -56.03 0.80 -51.77
CA GLY A 137 -56.20 2.15 -51.21
C GLY A 137 -55.13 3.15 -51.69
N ARG A 138 -55.53 4.37 -52.06
CA ARG A 138 -54.70 5.54 -52.45
C ARG A 138 -55.00 6.69 -51.44
N LYS A 139 -54.29 7.82 -51.30
CA LYS A 139 -53.22 8.53 -52.07
C LYS A 139 -52.57 9.61 -51.16
N THR A 140 -51.49 10.28 -51.64
CA THR A 140 -50.95 11.61 -51.20
C THR A 140 -50.44 11.80 -49.75
N GLY A 141 -49.42 12.64 -49.47
CA GLY A 141 -48.51 13.35 -50.39
C GLY A 141 -47.57 14.38 -49.73
N LEU A 142 -46.36 14.50 -50.30
CA LEU A 142 -45.37 15.61 -50.30
C LEU A 142 -44.78 16.27 -49.01
N ALA A 143 -43.49 16.62 -49.19
CA ALA A 143 -42.76 17.77 -48.65
C ALA A 143 -42.16 17.71 -47.22
N ALA A 144 -41.18 18.59 -47.00
CA ALA A 144 -40.28 18.65 -45.84
C ALA A 144 -40.12 20.10 -45.35
N CYS A 145 -39.62 20.29 -44.12
CA CYS A 145 -38.87 21.50 -43.75
C CYS A 145 -38.03 21.27 -42.47
N GLY A 146 -37.12 22.22 -42.18
CA GLY A 146 -36.19 22.19 -41.04
C GLY A 146 -36.75 22.77 -39.73
N PRO A 147 -35.92 22.90 -38.68
CA PRO A 147 -36.34 23.29 -37.33
C PRO A 147 -36.48 24.82 -37.16
N PRO A 148 -37.36 25.29 -36.26
CA PRO A 148 -37.48 26.70 -35.89
C PRO A 148 -36.57 27.07 -34.70
N ALA A 149 -36.19 28.35 -34.61
CA ALA A 149 -35.62 28.97 -33.42
C ALA A 149 -36.12 30.42 -33.26
N CYS A 150 -36.75 30.72 -32.11
CA CYS A 150 -37.03 32.06 -31.56
C CYS A 150 -37.00 31.92 -30.02
N SER A 151 -36.48 32.80 -29.15
CA SER A 151 -36.16 34.24 -29.13
C SER A 151 -37.32 35.19 -28.74
N LEU A 152 -37.29 35.77 -27.53
CA LEU A 152 -37.23 37.24 -27.30
C LEU A 152 -37.18 37.67 -25.81
N HIS A 153 -37.01 38.99 -25.59
CA HIS A 153 -36.64 39.76 -24.37
C HIS A 153 -37.84 40.60 -23.83
N PRO A 154 -37.78 41.74 -23.06
CA PRO A 154 -36.70 42.64 -22.52
C PRO A 154 -36.46 42.46 -20.99
N PHE A 155 -36.08 43.38 -20.06
CA PHE A 155 -35.79 44.85 -19.91
C PHE A 155 -34.39 45.03 -19.22
N ILE A 156 -33.53 46.05 -19.49
CA ILE A 156 -33.50 47.51 -19.15
C ILE A 156 -33.21 47.78 -17.65
N SER A 157 -32.25 48.65 -17.21
CA SER A 157 -31.65 49.84 -17.85
C SER A 157 -30.15 50.14 -17.52
N CYS A 158 -29.45 50.90 -18.40
CA CYS A 158 -28.51 52.04 -18.17
C CYS A 158 -27.39 51.96 -17.08
N ARG A 159 -26.13 52.40 -17.24
CA ARG A 159 -25.41 53.32 -18.19
C ARG A 159 -23.89 52.98 -18.18
N SER A 160 -22.97 53.51 -19.02
CA SER A 160 -22.98 53.98 -20.43
C SER A 160 -21.59 54.54 -20.86
N VAL A 161 -21.08 54.20 -22.07
CA VAL A 161 -20.02 54.92 -22.86
C VAL A 161 -18.58 54.87 -22.28
N SER A 162 -17.59 54.31 -22.99
CA SER A 162 -16.90 54.97 -24.13
C SER A 162 -16.46 54.02 -25.27
N LYS A 163 -15.84 54.57 -26.33
CA LYS A 163 -15.45 53.91 -27.59
C LYS A 163 -13.94 54.06 -27.83
N GLU A 164 -13.33 53.14 -28.59
CA GLU A 164 -12.76 53.47 -29.90
C GLU A 164 -12.33 52.24 -30.75
N LYS A 165 -12.60 52.36 -32.06
CA LYS A 165 -11.95 51.77 -33.25
C LYS A 165 -11.79 50.24 -33.41
N ALA A 166 -12.09 49.79 -34.64
CA ALA A 166 -12.02 48.42 -35.12
C ALA A 166 -10.95 48.25 -36.24
N ARG A 167 -10.84 47.04 -36.81
CA ARG A 167 -9.67 46.54 -37.59
C ARG A 167 -9.77 45.05 -37.97
N ALA A 168 -10.55 44.72 -39.01
CA ALA A 168 -10.58 43.42 -39.68
C ALA A 168 -9.15 42.86 -39.95
N VAL A 169 -8.82 41.60 -39.68
CA VAL A 169 -9.21 40.36 -40.43
C VAL A 169 -8.76 40.37 -41.90
N GLN A 170 -7.79 39.51 -42.25
CA GLN A 170 -8.02 38.34 -43.11
C GLN A 170 -6.83 37.34 -43.05
N CYS A 171 -7.05 36.09 -43.49
CA CYS A 171 -6.05 35.02 -43.53
C CYS A 171 -5.35 34.91 -44.89
N MET A 172 -4.09 34.44 -44.93
CA MET A 172 -3.63 33.52 -45.99
C MET A 172 -2.42 32.66 -45.53
N ARG A 173 -2.16 31.58 -46.28
CA ARG A 173 -1.14 30.53 -46.01
C ARG A 173 -0.29 30.29 -47.30
N PRO A 174 0.75 29.43 -47.33
CA PRO A 174 2.12 29.92 -47.50
C PRO A 174 2.86 29.44 -48.76
N ARG A 175 4.02 30.07 -49.04
CA ARG A 175 5.09 29.71 -50.01
C ARG A 175 6.39 30.42 -49.59
N SER A 176 7.63 30.01 -49.95
CA SER A 176 8.20 28.70 -50.34
C SER A 176 9.72 28.83 -50.58
N GLY A 177 10.52 27.81 -50.22
CA GLY A 177 11.96 27.70 -50.53
C GLY A 177 12.91 28.14 -49.39
N TRP A 178 14.23 27.90 -49.39
CA TRP A 178 15.15 26.79 -49.77
C TRP A 178 16.59 27.38 -49.88
N PHE A 179 17.63 26.62 -49.49
CA PHE A 179 19.07 27.01 -49.41
C PHE A 179 19.44 28.16 -48.43
N GLY A 180 20.66 28.25 -47.88
CA GLY A 180 21.76 27.25 -47.83
C GLY A 180 23.15 27.85 -47.49
N GLY A 181 23.84 27.34 -46.45
CA GLY A 181 25.22 27.72 -46.04
C GLY A 181 25.34 29.05 -45.26
N GLY A 182 26.43 29.35 -44.52
CA GLY A 182 27.55 28.49 -44.08
C GLY A 182 28.81 29.27 -43.63
N GLY A 183 29.18 29.21 -42.33
CA GLY A 183 30.39 29.85 -41.74
C GLY A 183 30.32 31.39 -41.64
N GLU A 184 31.13 32.11 -40.86
CA GLU A 184 31.98 31.84 -39.68
C GLU A 184 32.14 33.17 -38.89
N VAL A 185 32.46 33.11 -37.59
CA VAL A 185 33.34 34.04 -36.83
C VAL A 185 33.47 33.52 -35.40
N CYS A 186 34.61 33.74 -34.73
CA CYS A 186 34.99 33.06 -33.49
C CYS A 186 35.61 34.02 -32.44
N ALA A 187 35.92 33.47 -31.26
CA ALA A 187 36.91 33.94 -30.28
C ALA A 187 36.57 35.13 -29.35
N SER A 188 35.89 34.80 -28.24
CA SER A 188 36.39 35.06 -26.87
C SER A 188 35.69 34.09 -25.91
N MET A 189 36.27 33.58 -24.82
CA MET A 189 37.49 33.96 -24.08
C MET A 189 38.19 32.69 -23.53
N MET A 190 39.48 32.47 -23.87
CA MET A 190 40.24 31.28 -23.39
C MET A 190 41.78 31.51 -23.44
N ARG A 191 42.37 31.93 -22.30
CA ARG A 191 43.80 31.88 -21.93
C ARG A 191 43.81 31.80 -20.37
N ALA A 192 44.29 30.73 -19.71
CA ALA A 192 45.68 30.28 -19.50
C ALA A 192 46.43 31.07 -18.39
N LEU A 193 47.29 30.51 -17.52
CA LEU A 193 47.63 29.11 -17.15
C LEU A 193 48.54 29.09 -15.88
N ALA A 194 48.50 27.98 -15.10
CA ALA A 194 49.56 27.43 -14.20
C ALA A 194 50.06 28.18 -12.92
N TRP A 195 50.58 27.36 -11.96
CA TRP A 195 51.37 27.68 -10.73
C TRP A 195 50.75 28.61 -9.67
N PHE A 196 50.94 28.47 -8.35
CA PHE A 196 51.42 27.42 -7.41
C PHE A 196 50.31 27.33 -6.31
N GLY A 197 50.27 26.53 -5.24
CA GLY A 197 51.23 25.65 -4.56
C GLY A 197 50.85 25.57 -3.07
N ASP A 198 50.47 24.37 -2.61
CA ASP A 198 50.45 23.85 -1.22
C ASP A 198 49.95 24.71 -0.02
N SER A 199 48.88 24.27 0.66
CA SER A 199 48.79 24.19 2.14
C SER A 199 47.40 23.81 2.71
N ALA A 200 47.42 23.07 3.81
CA ALA A 200 46.45 22.98 4.92
C ALA A 200 45.03 22.38 4.71
N GLU A 201 44.76 21.35 5.51
CA GLU A 201 43.49 20.66 5.71
C GLU A 201 42.45 21.50 6.49
N ARG A 202 41.14 21.22 6.31
CA ARG A 202 40.29 20.61 7.37
C ARG A 202 38.80 20.42 6.99
N HIS A 203 38.21 19.41 7.62
CA HIS A 203 36.78 19.10 7.83
C HIS A 203 35.80 18.90 6.63
N ILE A 204 35.46 17.61 6.44
CA ILE A 204 34.09 17.04 6.45
C ILE A 204 33.00 17.81 5.64
N GLY A 205 32.64 17.28 4.47
CA GLY A 205 31.47 17.71 3.69
C GLY A 205 30.79 16.55 2.96
N GLY A 206 29.50 16.31 3.24
CA GLY A 206 28.77 15.11 2.83
C GLY A 206 28.66 14.88 1.31
N ALA A 207 28.73 13.60 0.90
CA ALA A 207 28.66 13.18 -0.49
C ALA A 207 27.30 13.52 -1.14
N ARG A 208 27.34 14.00 -2.39
CA ARG A 208 26.14 14.29 -3.20
C ARG A 208 25.72 13.05 -3.98
N CYS A 209 24.42 12.73 -4.00
CA CYS A 209 23.88 11.69 -4.87
C CYS A 209 24.04 12.08 -6.35
N PHE A 210 24.93 11.40 -7.07
CA PHE A 210 25.10 11.59 -8.51
C PHE A 210 24.06 10.78 -9.29
N ALA A 211 23.34 11.45 -10.18
CA ALA A 211 22.67 10.81 -11.31
C ALA A 211 23.67 10.69 -12.47
N TYR A 212 23.67 9.57 -13.18
CA TYR A 212 24.50 9.40 -14.39
C TYR A 212 24.06 10.37 -15.50
N PRO A 213 24.99 11.08 -16.16
CA PRO A 213 24.69 11.83 -17.38
C PRO A 213 24.47 10.86 -18.56
N MET A 214 23.52 11.16 -19.45
CA MET A 214 23.30 10.34 -20.64
C MET A 214 24.45 10.50 -21.66
N GLY A 215 24.96 9.37 -22.16
CA GLY A 215 25.83 9.35 -23.35
C GLY A 215 25.06 9.70 -24.63
N THR A 216 25.72 10.39 -25.55
CA THR A 216 25.15 10.82 -26.83
C THR A 216 24.90 9.66 -27.80
N ARG A 217 23.80 9.73 -28.57
CA ARG A 217 23.43 8.70 -29.57
C ARG A 217 24.25 8.84 -30.85
N ALA A 218 25.18 7.91 -31.10
CA ALA A 218 25.67 7.61 -32.44
C ALA A 218 24.77 6.54 -33.10
N ARG A 219 24.51 6.66 -34.41
CA ARG A 219 23.71 5.70 -35.18
C ARG A 219 24.60 4.67 -35.90
N SER A 220 24.51 3.41 -35.52
CA SER A 220 24.73 2.26 -36.40
C SER A 220 23.83 1.10 -35.94
N GLY A 221 23.40 0.24 -36.86
CA GLY A 221 22.33 -0.74 -36.61
C GLY A 221 22.78 -2.18 -36.81
N VAL A 222 22.89 -2.94 -35.72
CA VAL A 222 22.83 -4.41 -35.69
C VAL A 222 21.98 -4.82 -34.49
N ALA A 223 21.13 -5.83 -34.64
CA ALA A 223 20.15 -6.23 -33.62
C ALA A 223 20.77 -7.09 -32.50
N ALA A 224 21.52 -6.45 -31.60
CA ALA A 224 21.99 -7.09 -30.37
C ALA A 224 20.81 -7.30 -29.39
N ARG A 225 20.46 -8.56 -29.10
CA ARG A 225 19.58 -8.89 -27.97
C ARG A 225 20.31 -8.55 -26.68
N ARG A 226 19.82 -7.58 -25.92
CA ARG A 226 20.35 -7.29 -24.57
C ARG A 226 19.74 -8.26 -23.58
N SER A 227 20.56 -9.16 -23.04
CA SER A 227 20.33 -9.76 -21.73
C SER A 227 20.23 -8.62 -20.69
N PRO A 228 19.23 -8.61 -19.80
CA PRO A 228 19.15 -7.60 -18.76
C PRO A 228 20.26 -7.84 -17.73
N SER A 229 21.24 -6.94 -17.66
CA SER A 229 22.27 -6.97 -16.61
C SER A 229 21.61 -6.83 -15.25
N LEU A 230 21.66 -7.87 -14.42
CA LEU A 230 21.02 -7.90 -13.11
C LEU A 230 21.57 -6.78 -12.22
N ASN A 231 20.66 -6.03 -11.59
CA ASN A 231 21.00 -5.07 -10.55
C ASN A 231 21.18 -5.86 -9.25
N PRO A 232 22.35 -5.86 -8.58
CA PRO A 232 22.62 -6.74 -7.42
C PRO A 232 21.79 -6.44 -6.15
N PHE A 233 20.78 -5.57 -6.25
CA PHE A 233 19.80 -5.25 -5.22
C PHE A 233 18.34 -5.53 -5.63
N SER A 234 18.05 -5.97 -6.86
CA SER A 234 16.70 -6.33 -7.30
C SER A 234 16.40 -7.80 -7.00
N GLY A 235 15.93 -8.10 -5.79
CA GLY A 235 15.46 -9.44 -5.44
C GLY A 235 14.25 -9.84 -6.29
N VAL A 236 14.38 -10.95 -7.03
CA VAL A 236 13.29 -11.52 -7.84
C VAL A 236 12.21 -12.10 -6.92
N ALA A 237 10.94 -11.88 -7.25
CA ALA A 237 9.85 -11.97 -6.27
C ALA A 237 8.60 -12.69 -6.82
N VAL A 238 7.92 -13.45 -5.95
CA VAL A 238 6.73 -14.28 -6.20
C VAL A 238 5.49 -13.39 -6.45
N THR A 239 5.26 -12.91 -7.66
CA THR A 239 4.46 -13.61 -8.69
C THR A 239 4.60 -12.97 -10.08
N VAL A 240 5.65 -12.15 -10.29
CA VAL A 240 5.80 -11.28 -11.46
C VAL A 240 6.09 -11.99 -12.79
N ARG A 241 6.15 -13.34 -12.79
CA ARG A 241 6.43 -14.18 -13.95
C ARG A 241 5.43 -13.86 -15.07
N ASN A 242 5.95 -13.56 -16.26
CA ASN A 242 5.22 -13.19 -17.47
C ASN A 242 4.42 -11.87 -17.41
N LEU A 243 4.48 -11.09 -16.32
CA LEU A 243 3.87 -9.75 -16.25
C LEU A 243 4.67 -8.69 -17.02
N ASP A 244 5.96 -8.94 -17.26
CA ASP A 244 6.81 -8.17 -18.18
C ASP A 244 6.14 -7.99 -19.55
N ALA A 245 5.38 -8.99 -19.99
CA ALA A 245 4.68 -9.00 -21.28
C ALA A 245 3.45 -8.07 -21.32
N LEU A 246 2.93 -7.66 -20.16
CA LEU A 246 1.87 -6.66 -20.00
C LEU A 246 2.44 -5.24 -19.92
N PHE A 247 3.54 -5.05 -19.17
CA PHE A 247 4.08 -3.73 -18.82
C PHE A 247 5.16 -3.24 -19.79
N HIS A 248 5.97 -4.13 -20.37
CA HIS A 248 6.92 -3.86 -21.44
C HIS A 248 6.63 -4.71 -22.72
N PRO A 249 5.43 -4.58 -23.31
CA PRO A 249 5.04 -5.35 -24.48
C PRO A 249 5.84 -5.00 -25.73
N THR A 250 6.05 -6.00 -26.60
CA THR A 250 6.72 -5.85 -27.90
C THR A 250 5.79 -6.09 -29.09
N ALA A 251 4.71 -6.85 -28.90
CA ALA A 251 3.69 -7.12 -29.91
C ALA A 251 2.35 -7.46 -29.27
N VAL A 252 1.25 -6.97 -29.86
CA VAL A 252 -0.12 -7.16 -29.36
C VAL A 252 -1.04 -7.74 -30.43
N ALA A 253 -1.85 -8.74 -30.04
CA ALA A 253 -2.92 -9.27 -30.88
C ALA A 253 -4.29 -8.94 -30.30
N VAL A 254 -5.23 -8.45 -31.13
CA VAL A 254 -6.58 -8.06 -30.70
C VAL A 254 -7.60 -9.07 -31.24
N VAL A 255 -7.97 -10.04 -30.39
CA VAL A 255 -8.84 -11.17 -30.72
C VAL A 255 -10.29 -10.77 -30.61
N GLY A 256 -10.97 -10.68 -31.75
CA GLY A 256 -12.30 -10.09 -31.88
C GLY A 256 -12.30 -8.65 -32.42
N ALA A 257 -11.15 -8.12 -32.87
CA ALA A 257 -11.05 -6.82 -33.53
C ALA A 257 -12.13 -6.65 -34.63
N SER A 258 -12.81 -5.51 -34.68
CA SER A 258 -13.96 -5.31 -35.57
C SER A 258 -14.17 -3.82 -35.87
N PRO A 259 -14.71 -3.46 -37.05
CA PRO A 259 -15.16 -2.10 -37.33
C PRO A 259 -16.61 -1.84 -36.83
N ARG A 260 -17.27 -2.82 -36.20
CA ARG A 260 -18.67 -2.70 -35.76
C ARG A 260 -18.80 -1.66 -34.63
N PRO A 261 -19.52 -0.54 -34.84
CA PRO A 261 -19.72 0.47 -33.81
C PRO A 261 -20.33 -0.10 -32.53
N GLY A 262 -19.94 0.44 -31.37
CA GLY A 262 -20.42 -0.02 -30.05
C GLY A 262 -20.04 -1.46 -29.68
N SER A 263 -19.08 -2.08 -30.38
CA SER A 263 -18.55 -3.40 -30.01
C SER A 263 -17.25 -3.28 -29.22
N VAL A 264 -17.06 -4.12 -28.21
CA VAL A 264 -15.83 -4.16 -27.39
C VAL A 264 -14.59 -4.32 -28.28
N GLY A 265 -14.65 -5.20 -29.28
CA GLY A 265 -13.56 -5.38 -30.25
C GLY A 265 -13.28 -4.19 -31.16
N ALA A 266 -14.22 -3.25 -31.34
CA ALA A 266 -13.96 -1.97 -32.01
C ALA A 266 -13.36 -0.94 -31.05
N MET A 267 -13.86 -0.88 -29.81
CA MET A 267 -13.32 0.02 -28.78
C MET A 267 -11.86 -0.31 -28.47
N VAL A 268 -11.54 -1.58 -28.21
CA VAL A 268 -10.18 -2.04 -27.93
C VAL A 268 -9.25 -1.83 -29.13
N TRP A 269 -9.74 -2.05 -30.35
CA TRP A 269 -8.97 -1.79 -31.58
C TRP A 269 -8.65 -0.30 -31.76
N ALA A 270 -9.61 0.59 -31.49
CA ALA A 270 -9.38 2.03 -31.50
C ALA A 270 -8.35 2.46 -30.44
N CYS A 271 -8.50 2.03 -29.18
CA CYS A 271 -7.56 2.38 -28.10
C CYS A 271 -6.11 1.98 -28.41
N VAL A 272 -5.89 0.80 -29.01
CA VAL A 272 -4.55 0.32 -29.41
C VAL A 272 -3.93 1.19 -30.51
N LEU A 273 -4.73 1.68 -31.46
CA LEU A 273 -4.26 2.58 -32.53
C LEU A 273 -4.04 4.01 -32.02
N ASP A 274 -5.00 4.56 -31.26
CA ASP A 274 -4.95 5.92 -30.71
C ASP A 274 -3.82 6.12 -29.69
N GLY A 275 -3.47 5.06 -28.95
CA GLY A 275 -2.30 5.02 -28.07
C GLY A 275 -0.96 5.08 -28.81
N ARG A 276 -0.92 4.79 -30.11
CA ARG A 276 0.28 4.78 -30.97
C ARG A 276 1.39 3.84 -30.47
N PHE A 277 1.00 2.66 -30.01
CA PHE A 277 1.94 1.63 -29.56
C PHE A 277 3.03 1.34 -30.62
N GLY A 278 4.30 1.43 -30.22
CA GLY A 278 5.45 1.32 -31.14
C GLY A 278 5.83 -0.11 -31.55
N GLY A 279 5.21 -1.14 -30.98
CA GLY A 279 5.43 -2.54 -31.32
C GLY A 279 4.49 -3.05 -32.44
N ALA A 280 4.55 -4.35 -32.73
CA ALA A 280 3.69 -4.93 -33.76
C ALA A 280 2.22 -5.06 -33.27
N ILE A 281 1.26 -4.78 -34.17
CA ILE A 281 -0.18 -4.80 -33.87
C ILE A 281 -0.91 -5.69 -34.88
N TRP A 282 -1.62 -6.72 -34.40
CA TRP A 282 -2.32 -7.70 -35.24
C TRP A 282 -3.81 -7.84 -34.86
N PRO A 283 -4.75 -7.44 -35.74
CA PRO A 283 -6.17 -7.72 -35.55
C PRO A 283 -6.47 -9.19 -35.90
N VAL A 284 -7.24 -9.87 -35.06
CA VAL A 284 -7.63 -11.28 -35.27
C VAL A 284 -9.16 -11.41 -35.32
N ASN A 285 -9.71 -11.73 -36.49
CA ASN A 285 -11.14 -11.94 -36.70
C ASN A 285 -11.42 -12.74 -37.99
N PRO A 286 -12.21 -13.82 -37.97
CA PRO A 286 -12.52 -14.63 -39.16
C PRO A 286 -13.44 -13.95 -40.21
N LYS A 287 -13.93 -12.72 -39.97
CA LYS A 287 -14.89 -12.03 -40.85
C LYS A 287 -14.31 -10.92 -41.73
N TYR A 288 -13.05 -10.53 -41.53
CA TYR A 288 -12.43 -9.38 -42.20
C TYR A 288 -11.05 -9.76 -42.76
N GLY A 289 -10.65 -9.15 -43.88
CA GLY A 289 -9.29 -9.30 -44.43
C GLY A 289 -8.33 -8.19 -43.99
N GLU A 290 -8.86 -7.00 -43.69
CA GLU A 290 -8.09 -5.81 -43.33
C GLU A 290 -8.90 -4.92 -42.37
N LEU A 291 -8.23 -4.22 -41.45
CA LEU A 291 -8.77 -3.13 -40.65
C LEU A 291 -7.74 -2.00 -40.55
N ASN A 292 -8.09 -0.78 -40.93
CA ASN A 292 -7.25 0.42 -40.81
C ASN A 292 -5.84 0.30 -41.46
N GLY A 293 -5.68 -0.46 -42.56
CA GLY A 293 -4.37 -0.75 -43.16
C GLY A 293 -3.64 -1.96 -42.58
N HIS A 294 -4.16 -2.59 -41.51
CA HIS A 294 -3.60 -3.79 -40.92
C HIS A 294 -4.27 -5.05 -41.47
N LYS A 295 -3.48 -5.97 -42.02
CA LYS A 295 -3.94 -7.33 -42.38
C LYS A 295 -4.56 -8.02 -41.16
N VAL A 296 -5.79 -8.53 -41.32
CA VAL A 296 -6.49 -9.31 -40.31
C VAL A 296 -6.15 -10.78 -40.45
N TYR A 297 -5.95 -11.45 -39.32
CA TYR A 297 -5.74 -12.89 -39.26
C TYR A 297 -7.05 -13.59 -38.84
N PRO A 298 -7.54 -14.60 -39.58
CA PRO A 298 -8.76 -15.32 -39.20
C PRO A 298 -8.72 -15.95 -37.80
N TYR A 299 -7.56 -16.46 -37.40
CA TYR A 299 -7.34 -17.15 -36.13
C TYR A 299 -5.94 -16.85 -35.57
N VAL A 300 -5.75 -17.03 -34.25
CA VAL A 300 -4.49 -16.71 -33.55
C VAL A 300 -3.31 -17.58 -34.00
N ASP A 301 -3.57 -18.82 -34.41
CA ASP A 301 -2.59 -19.78 -34.94
C ASP A 301 -2.13 -19.47 -36.37
N GLN A 302 -2.55 -18.34 -36.94
CA GLN A 302 -2.05 -17.80 -38.21
C GLN A 302 -1.23 -16.52 -38.01
N LEU A 303 -1.01 -16.07 -36.76
CA LEU A 303 -0.16 -14.92 -36.46
C LEU A 303 1.30 -15.17 -36.88
N PRO A 304 2.05 -14.14 -37.32
CA PRO A 304 3.40 -14.30 -37.86
C PRO A 304 4.44 -14.67 -36.78
N SER A 305 4.15 -14.36 -35.52
CA SER A 305 4.89 -14.81 -34.34
C SER A 305 4.00 -14.66 -33.10
N ALA A 306 4.47 -15.16 -31.95
CA ALA A 306 3.79 -14.96 -30.68
C ALA A 306 3.75 -13.46 -30.29
N PRO A 307 2.58 -12.85 -30.05
CA PRO A 307 2.52 -11.57 -29.37
C PRO A 307 3.00 -11.72 -27.92
N SER A 308 3.50 -10.64 -27.31
CA SER A 308 3.76 -10.64 -25.87
C SER A 308 2.44 -10.71 -25.09
N VAL A 309 1.42 -9.98 -25.55
CA VAL A 309 0.09 -9.92 -24.95
C VAL A 309 -1.03 -10.03 -25.97
N ALA A 310 -2.10 -10.77 -25.62
CA ALA A 310 -3.31 -10.89 -26.44
C ALA A 310 -4.55 -10.32 -25.73
N LEU A 311 -5.29 -9.45 -26.42
CA LEU A 311 -6.53 -8.84 -25.91
C LEU A 311 -7.72 -9.65 -26.41
N ILE A 312 -8.54 -10.18 -25.50
CA ILE A 312 -9.63 -11.11 -25.83
C ILE A 312 -10.98 -10.40 -25.64
N CYS A 313 -11.60 -10.07 -26.78
CA CYS A 313 -12.86 -9.35 -26.89
C CYS A 313 -14.04 -10.24 -27.34
N THR A 314 -13.85 -11.57 -27.32
CA THR A 314 -14.82 -12.57 -27.81
C THR A 314 -15.72 -13.13 -26.69
N PRO A 315 -16.85 -13.79 -27.01
CA PRO A 315 -17.75 -14.36 -25.99
C PRO A 315 -17.11 -15.48 -25.14
N PRO A 316 -17.51 -15.67 -23.86
CA PRO A 316 -16.86 -16.58 -22.91
C PRO A 316 -16.64 -18.00 -23.41
N ALA A 317 -17.62 -18.59 -24.11
CA ALA A 317 -17.52 -19.94 -24.69
C ALA A 317 -16.31 -20.15 -25.62
N THR A 318 -15.72 -19.09 -26.16
CA THR A 318 -14.55 -19.15 -27.05
C THR A 318 -13.20 -19.13 -26.32
N TRP A 319 -13.15 -18.63 -25.09
CA TRP A 319 -11.89 -18.39 -24.37
C TRP A 319 -11.01 -19.63 -24.20
N PRO A 320 -11.52 -20.84 -23.84
CA PRO A 320 -10.68 -22.02 -23.70
C PRO A 320 -9.92 -22.44 -24.97
N GLY A 321 -10.54 -22.25 -26.14
CA GLY A 321 -9.92 -22.56 -27.42
C GLY A 321 -8.87 -21.52 -27.81
N ILE A 322 -9.17 -20.24 -27.58
CA ILE A 322 -8.26 -19.12 -27.87
C ILE A 322 -7.03 -19.18 -26.97
N VAL A 323 -7.22 -19.30 -25.65
CA VAL A 323 -6.13 -19.32 -24.67
C VAL A 323 -5.22 -20.54 -24.87
N ARG A 324 -5.77 -21.71 -25.20
CA ARG A 324 -4.95 -22.90 -25.53
C ARG A 324 -4.04 -22.67 -26.76
N LYS A 325 -4.56 -22.04 -27.81
CA LYS A 325 -3.79 -21.72 -29.01
C LYS A 325 -2.73 -20.64 -28.75
N LEU A 326 -3.08 -19.60 -27.98
CA LEU A 326 -2.14 -18.55 -27.56
C LEU A 326 -0.98 -19.14 -26.74
N GLY A 327 -1.28 -19.98 -25.75
CA GLY A 327 -0.25 -20.66 -24.96
C GLY A 327 0.63 -21.57 -25.83
N GLY A 328 0.04 -22.35 -26.74
CA GLY A 328 0.77 -23.19 -27.69
C GLY A 328 1.66 -22.43 -28.68
N LEU A 329 1.44 -21.14 -28.88
CA LEU A 329 2.33 -20.25 -29.65
C LEU A 329 3.48 -19.66 -28.80
N GLY A 330 3.40 -19.73 -27.46
CA GLY A 330 4.34 -19.07 -26.55
C GLY A 330 3.93 -17.66 -26.11
N VAL A 331 2.65 -17.31 -26.18
CA VAL A 331 2.14 -16.02 -25.67
C VAL A 331 2.18 -16.00 -24.14
N ARG A 332 2.82 -14.98 -23.57
CA ARG A 332 3.10 -14.89 -22.12
C ARG A 332 1.92 -14.35 -21.30
N ALA A 333 1.11 -13.43 -21.85
CA ALA A 333 -0.02 -12.86 -21.14
C ALA A 333 -1.26 -12.64 -22.03
N ALA A 334 -2.44 -12.57 -21.42
CA ALA A 334 -3.68 -12.18 -22.07
C ALA A 334 -4.55 -11.29 -21.15
N ILE A 335 -5.32 -10.39 -21.77
CA ILE A 335 -6.29 -9.52 -21.08
C ILE A 335 -7.69 -9.88 -21.59
N ILE A 336 -8.54 -10.42 -20.72
CA ILE A 336 -9.93 -10.75 -21.04
C ILE A 336 -10.81 -9.56 -20.69
N VAL A 337 -11.23 -8.83 -21.74
CA VAL A 337 -12.07 -7.62 -21.62
C VAL A 337 -13.56 -8.00 -21.50
N GLY A 338 -13.96 -9.17 -21.99
CA GLY A 338 -15.32 -9.68 -21.84
C GLY A 338 -15.64 -10.14 -20.41
N GLU A 339 -16.87 -9.90 -19.96
CA GLU A 339 -17.37 -10.27 -18.63
C GLU A 339 -17.93 -11.71 -18.58
N THR A 340 -18.03 -12.29 -17.38
CA THR A 340 -18.82 -13.50 -17.10
C THR A 340 -20.16 -13.14 -16.45
N ARG A 341 -21.29 -13.53 -17.05
CA ARG A 341 -22.64 -13.15 -16.56
C ARG A 341 -23.50 -14.34 -16.11
N SER A 342 -23.14 -15.55 -16.51
CA SER A 342 -23.82 -16.81 -16.20
C SER A 342 -22.87 -17.86 -15.61
N GLY A 343 -23.42 -18.94 -15.05
CA GLY A 343 -22.61 -20.10 -14.62
C GLY A 343 -21.85 -20.77 -15.77
N ALA A 344 -22.39 -20.74 -16.99
CA ALA A 344 -21.73 -21.26 -18.18
C ALA A 344 -20.49 -20.43 -18.56
N ASP A 345 -20.51 -19.11 -18.32
CA ASP A 345 -19.36 -18.24 -18.56
C ASP A 345 -18.25 -18.47 -17.53
N ARG A 346 -18.60 -18.70 -16.25
CA ARG A 346 -17.63 -19.07 -15.21
C ARG A 346 -16.96 -20.41 -15.53
N ALA A 347 -17.76 -21.41 -15.89
CA ALA A 347 -17.24 -22.70 -16.36
C ALA A 347 -16.42 -22.59 -17.67
N ALA A 348 -16.59 -21.52 -18.47
CA ALA A 348 -15.72 -21.23 -19.61
C ALA A 348 -14.41 -20.53 -19.19
N LEU A 349 -14.47 -19.60 -18.23
CA LEU A 349 -13.29 -18.99 -17.61
C LEU A 349 -12.39 -20.05 -16.94
N GLU A 350 -12.94 -20.92 -16.11
CA GLU A 350 -12.23 -22.01 -15.43
C GLU A 350 -11.47 -22.90 -16.43
N ARG A 351 -12.13 -23.27 -17.54
CA ARG A 351 -11.52 -24.04 -18.64
C ARG A 351 -10.48 -23.24 -19.44
N ALA A 352 -10.55 -21.91 -19.46
CA ALA A 352 -9.54 -21.05 -20.07
C ALA A 352 -8.30 -20.94 -19.17
N LEU A 353 -8.47 -20.74 -17.87
CA LEU A 353 -7.37 -20.78 -16.88
C LEU A 353 -6.68 -22.16 -16.88
N ALA A 354 -7.45 -23.25 -16.89
CA ALA A 354 -6.92 -24.60 -17.00
C ALA A 354 -6.17 -24.86 -18.33
N ALA A 355 -6.54 -24.15 -19.42
CA ALA A 355 -5.82 -24.19 -20.69
C ALA A 355 -4.58 -23.28 -20.73
N ALA A 356 -4.48 -22.30 -19.84
CA ALA A 356 -3.35 -21.38 -19.73
C ALA A 356 -2.18 -21.99 -18.94
N LYS A 357 -2.48 -22.69 -17.83
CA LYS A 357 -1.51 -23.27 -16.89
C LYS A 357 -0.35 -24.05 -17.54
N PRO A 358 -0.55 -24.95 -18.54
CA PRO A 358 0.55 -25.70 -19.14
C PRO A 358 1.59 -24.85 -19.89
N TYR A 359 1.28 -23.57 -20.16
CA TYR A 359 2.12 -22.63 -20.89
C TYR A 359 2.56 -21.43 -20.03
N LEU A 360 2.19 -21.41 -18.74
CA LEU A 360 2.39 -20.29 -17.81
C LEU A 360 1.82 -18.94 -18.32
N LEU A 361 0.82 -18.99 -19.22
CA LEU A 361 0.17 -17.80 -19.78
C LEU A 361 -0.66 -17.11 -18.69
N ARG A 362 -0.32 -15.87 -18.32
CA ARG A 362 -1.04 -15.11 -17.28
C ARG A 362 -2.28 -14.40 -17.82
N VAL A 363 -3.35 -14.33 -17.04
CA VAL A 363 -4.66 -13.78 -17.44
C VAL A 363 -5.12 -12.65 -16.53
N VAL A 364 -5.27 -11.45 -17.12
CA VAL A 364 -5.91 -10.29 -16.48
C VAL A 364 -7.42 -10.29 -16.83
N GLY A 365 -8.27 -9.90 -15.88
CA GLY A 365 -9.73 -9.98 -16.01
C GLY A 365 -10.32 -11.25 -15.40
N PRO A 366 -11.49 -11.75 -15.85
CA PRO A 366 -12.31 -11.24 -16.96
C PRO A 366 -12.92 -9.88 -16.65
N GLY A 367 -13.53 -9.25 -17.65
CA GLY A 367 -14.13 -7.92 -17.49
C GLY A 367 -13.10 -6.85 -17.12
N SER A 368 -11.83 -6.98 -17.52
CA SER A 368 -10.83 -5.93 -17.30
C SER A 368 -11.03 -4.78 -18.27
N LEU A 369 -11.07 -3.54 -17.77
CA LEU A 369 -11.01 -2.34 -18.63
C LEU A 369 -9.67 -2.23 -19.37
N GLY A 370 -8.59 -2.82 -18.85
CA GLY A 370 -7.30 -2.92 -19.52
C GLY A 370 -6.07 -2.76 -18.63
N VAL A 371 -4.90 -2.91 -19.26
CA VAL A 371 -3.61 -2.43 -18.77
C VAL A 371 -3.16 -1.30 -19.69
N VAL A 372 -2.66 -0.21 -19.11
CA VAL A 372 -2.22 0.98 -19.84
C VAL A 372 -0.81 1.37 -19.40
N SER A 373 0.14 1.43 -20.35
CA SER A 373 1.51 1.92 -20.13
C SER A 373 1.78 3.10 -21.09
N PRO A 374 1.46 4.35 -20.72
CA PRO A 374 1.45 5.48 -21.65
C PRO A 374 2.83 5.83 -22.23
N ALA A 375 3.91 5.57 -21.49
CA ALA A 375 5.29 5.77 -21.94
C ALA A 375 5.64 4.94 -23.20
N LEU A 376 4.92 3.83 -23.43
CA LEU A 376 5.09 2.93 -24.58
C LEU A 376 4.00 3.08 -25.64
N GLY A 377 2.99 3.93 -25.40
CA GLY A 377 1.77 4.00 -26.20
C GLY A 377 0.85 2.78 -26.08
N ALA A 378 1.08 1.91 -25.09
CA ALA A 378 0.35 0.65 -24.92
C ALA A 378 -0.97 0.88 -24.14
N HIS A 379 -2.05 1.21 -24.83
CA HIS A 379 -3.39 1.37 -24.25
C HIS A 379 -4.22 0.10 -24.48
N PHE A 380 -3.95 -0.94 -23.69
CA PHE A 380 -4.37 -2.32 -23.96
C PHE A 380 -5.63 -2.71 -23.19
N GLY A 381 -6.76 -2.26 -23.74
CA GLY A 381 -8.11 -2.49 -23.22
C GLY A 381 -9.08 -1.52 -23.86
N ALA A 382 -10.13 -1.13 -23.15
CA ALA A 382 -11.14 -0.16 -23.60
C ALA A 382 -11.27 1.08 -22.67
N PRO A 383 -10.17 1.73 -22.22
CA PRO A 383 -10.25 2.94 -21.39
C PRO A 383 -10.93 4.08 -22.15
N ALA A 384 -11.71 4.91 -21.44
CA ALA A 384 -12.49 5.99 -22.04
C ALA A 384 -11.64 7.15 -22.64
N CYS A 385 -10.34 7.23 -22.33
CA CYS A 385 -9.43 8.23 -22.89
C CYS A 385 -7.97 7.74 -22.96
N ILE A 386 -7.17 8.43 -23.78
CA ILE A 386 -5.71 8.31 -23.80
C ILE A 386 -5.13 9.29 -22.76
N VAL A 387 -4.36 8.80 -21.81
CA VAL A 387 -3.69 9.59 -20.75
C VAL A 387 -2.21 9.81 -21.07
N LYS A 388 -1.59 10.85 -20.48
CA LYS A 388 -0.15 11.10 -20.62
C LYS A 388 0.68 10.10 -19.80
N ALA A 389 1.98 10.01 -20.10
CA ALA A 389 2.96 9.39 -19.22
C ALA A 389 3.20 10.25 -17.96
N GLY A 390 3.53 9.61 -16.84
CA GLY A 390 3.80 10.27 -15.55
C GLY A 390 4.40 9.32 -14.51
N GLY A 391 4.51 9.77 -13.25
CA GLY A 391 5.22 9.03 -12.20
C GLY A 391 4.38 8.12 -11.30
N VAL A 392 3.05 8.14 -11.42
CA VAL A 392 2.14 7.39 -10.53
C VAL A 392 1.59 6.16 -11.24
N ALA A 393 1.52 5.02 -10.56
CA ALA A 393 0.74 3.88 -11.00
C ALA A 393 -0.66 3.91 -10.37
N TRP A 394 -1.69 3.58 -11.14
CA TRP A 394 -3.05 3.34 -10.65
C TRP A 394 -3.40 1.86 -10.76
N VAL A 395 -3.86 1.25 -9.68
CA VAL A 395 -4.24 -0.16 -9.61
C VAL A 395 -5.62 -0.25 -8.96
N SER A 396 -6.59 -0.86 -9.63
CA SER A 396 -7.99 -0.83 -9.21
C SER A 396 -8.75 -2.07 -9.62
N GLN A 397 -9.65 -2.53 -8.74
CA GLN A 397 -10.62 -3.58 -9.06
C GLN A 397 -11.86 -3.00 -9.77
N SER A 398 -12.14 -1.71 -9.60
CA SER A 398 -13.26 -1.00 -10.23
C SER A 398 -12.92 -0.35 -11.59
N ASN A 399 -13.47 -0.92 -12.67
CA ASN A 399 -13.46 -0.31 -14.01
C ASN A 399 -14.09 1.10 -14.05
N ALA A 400 -15.13 1.33 -13.23
CA ALA A 400 -15.86 2.59 -13.21
C ALA A 400 -15.02 3.71 -12.58
N LEU A 401 -14.39 3.42 -11.43
CA LEU A 401 -13.44 4.34 -10.79
C LEU A 401 -12.22 4.57 -11.69
N THR A 402 -11.69 3.52 -12.33
CA THR A 402 -10.56 3.67 -13.26
C THR A 402 -10.88 4.63 -14.41
N ASN A 403 -12.05 4.51 -15.07
CA ASN A 403 -12.44 5.46 -16.12
C ASN A 403 -12.59 6.90 -15.59
N ALA A 404 -13.15 7.08 -14.39
CA ALA A 404 -13.27 8.39 -13.77
C ALA A 404 -11.90 9.02 -13.44
N VAL A 405 -10.98 8.24 -12.86
CA VAL A 405 -9.60 8.64 -12.53
C VAL A 405 -8.82 9.01 -13.79
N LEU A 406 -8.86 8.19 -14.84
CA LEU A 406 -8.21 8.46 -16.13
C LEU A 406 -8.77 9.74 -16.78
N GLY A 407 -10.09 9.92 -16.80
CA GLY A 407 -10.74 11.12 -17.33
C GLY A 407 -10.39 12.40 -16.56
N TRP A 408 -10.39 12.33 -15.23
CA TRP A 408 -10.02 13.44 -14.34
C TRP A 408 -8.55 13.86 -14.53
N ALA A 409 -7.64 12.88 -14.61
CA ALA A 409 -6.22 13.11 -14.84
C ALA A 409 -5.96 13.70 -16.23
N HIS A 410 -6.62 13.16 -17.28
CA HIS A 410 -6.56 13.70 -18.63
C HIS A 410 -6.99 15.18 -18.67
N ALA A 411 -8.12 15.53 -18.04
CA ALA A 411 -8.62 16.91 -17.97
C ALA A 411 -7.67 17.87 -17.24
N ARG A 412 -6.88 17.35 -16.28
CA ARG A 412 -5.81 18.10 -15.59
C ARG A 412 -4.45 18.05 -16.28
N GLY A 413 -4.31 17.34 -17.40
CA GLY A 413 -3.04 17.15 -18.08
C GLY A 413 -2.03 16.30 -17.30
N LEU A 414 -2.48 15.57 -16.27
CA LEU A 414 -1.69 14.63 -15.48
C LEU A 414 -1.49 13.30 -16.23
N GLY A 415 -0.61 12.44 -15.73
CA GLY A 415 -0.23 11.20 -16.39
C GLY A 415 0.22 10.10 -15.43
N PHE A 416 0.26 8.87 -15.95
CA PHE A 416 0.56 7.65 -15.20
C PHE A 416 1.79 6.95 -15.77
N SER A 417 2.49 6.19 -14.93
CA SER A 417 3.46 5.18 -15.39
C SER A 417 2.71 3.97 -15.93
N HIS A 418 1.80 3.43 -15.10
CA HIS A 418 0.86 2.40 -15.46
C HIS A 418 -0.55 2.70 -14.91
N ALA A 419 -1.60 2.26 -15.61
CA ALA A 419 -2.94 2.17 -15.06
C ALA A 419 -3.52 0.78 -15.34
N VAL A 420 -3.94 0.08 -14.29
CA VAL A 420 -4.36 -1.33 -14.33
C VAL A 420 -5.74 -1.47 -13.72
N ALA A 421 -6.71 -1.88 -14.54
CA ALA A 421 -8.02 -2.31 -14.09
C ALA A 421 -8.07 -3.84 -14.07
N LEU A 422 -8.09 -4.42 -12.88
CA LEU A 422 -7.94 -5.86 -12.67
C LEU A 422 -9.18 -6.66 -13.09
N GLY A 423 -10.37 -6.05 -13.02
CA GLY A 423 -11.64 -6.72 -13.26
C GLY A 423 -11.86 -7.86 -12.25
N GLY A 424 -12.24 -9.03 -12.74
CA GLY A 424 -12.56 -10.19 -11.90
C GLY A 424 -11.39 -10.90 -11.20
N GLU A 425 -10.13 -10.48 -11.41
CA GLU A 425 -8.91 -11.07 -10.82
C GLU A 425 -8.88 -12.62 -10.88
N ALA A 426 -9.07 -13.20 -12.07
CA ALA A 426 -9.21 -14.66 -12.21
C ALA A 426 -7.86 -15.42 -12.17
N ASP A 427 -6.75 -14.72 -12.35
CA ASP A 427 -5.38 -15.22 -12.17
C ASP A 427 -4.47 -14.07 -11.71
N VAL A 428 -4.36 -13.01 -12.50
CA VAL A 428 -3.64 -11.79 -12.10
C VAL A 428 -4.50 -10.98 -11.14
N ASP A 429 -3.99 -10.73 -9.92
CA ASP A 429 -4.64 -9.96 -8.87
C ASP A 429 -3.85 -8.68 -8.48
N ALA A 430 -4.39 -7.89 -7.55
CA ALA A 430 -3.71 -6.68 -7.07
C ALA A 430 -2.32 -6.94 -6.47
N ALA A 431 -2.06 -8.15 -5.93
CA ALA A 431 -0.77 -8.50 -5.35
C ALA A 431 0.28 -8.79 -6.43
N ASP A 432 -0.07 -9.46 -7.54
CA ASP A 432 0.80 -9.58 -8.72
C ASP A 432 1.32 -8.22 -9.19
N VAL A 433 0.40 -7.25 -9.27
CA VAL A 433 0.68 -5.92 -9.82
C VAL A 433 1.46 -5.06 -8.82
N LEU A 434 1.13 -5.09 -7.52
CA LEU A 434 1.95 -4.43 -6.49
C LEU A 434 3.39 -4.95 -6.46
N ASP A 435 3.58 -6.26 -6.65
CA ASP A 435 4.89 -6.91 -6.64
C ASP A 435 5.76 -6.50 -7.85
N TYR A 436 5.16 -6.41 -9.05
CA TYR A 436 5.82 -5.85 -10.23
C TYR A 436 6.20 -4.37 -10.01
N LEU A 437 5.22 -3.58 -9.56
CA LEU A 437 5.41 -2.14 -9.32
C LEU A 437 6.34 -1.85 -8.13
N ALA A 438 6.68 -2.82 -7.27
CA ALA A 438 7.65 -2.65 -6.20
C ALA A 438 9.09 -2.48 -6.72
N SER A 439 9.41 -3.09 -7.87
CA SER A 439 10.76 -3.12 -8.46
C SER A 439 10.92 -2.29 -9.74
N ASP A 440 9.84 -1.97 -10.44
CA ASP A 440 9.86 -1.09 -11.62
C ASP A 440 10.57 0.26 -11.38
N ALA A 441 11.22 0.81 -12.41
CA ALA A 441 11.94 2.09 -12.35
C ALA A 441 11.10 3.31 -12.77
N GLU A 442 9.99 3.13 -13.50
CA GLU A 442 9.20 4.25 -14.05
C GLU A 442 8.15 4.78 -13.03
N THR A 443 7.52 3.88 -12.28
CA THR A 443 6.61 4.17 -11.17
C THR A 443 7.36 4.70 -9.95
N ARG A 444 7.06 5.93 -9.52
CA ARG A 444 7.54 6.54 -8.28
C ARG A 444 6.63 6.26 -7.07
N ALA A 445 5.33 6.13 -7.29
CA ALA A 445 4.32 5.88 -6.26
C ALA A 445 3.13 5.09 -6.83
N ILE A 446 2.40 4.38 -5.97
CA ILE A 446 1.26 3.54 -6.34
C ILE A 446 0.01 4.04 -5.62
N LEU A 447 -1.05 4.27 -6.39
CA LEU A 447 -2.40 4.52 -5.89
C LEU A 447 -3.23 3.25 -6.13
N LEU A 448 -3.81 2.72 -5.05
CA LEU A 448 -4.40 1.40 -4.98
C LEU A 448 -5.86 1.50 -4.53
N GLU A 449 -6.78 0.97 -5.32
CA GLU A 449 -8.19 0.83 -4.97
C GLU A 449 -8.56 -0.65 -4.90
N LEU A 450 -9.23 -1.04 -3.81
CA LEU A 450 -9.56 -2.43 -3.52
C LEU A 450 -11.00 -2.58 -3.05
N ASP A 451 -11.67 -3.60 -3.61
CA ASP A 451 -12.82 -4.20 -2.96
C ASP A 451 -12.40 -5.28 -1.96
N THR A 452 -11.76 -6.35 -2.43
CA THR A 452 -11.39 -7.50 -1.58
C THR A 452 -10.00 -8.06 -1.89
N VAL A 453 -9.39 -8.71 -0.90
CA VAL A 453 -8.09 -9.40 -1.05
C VAL A 453 -8.28 -10.92 -1.02
N LYS A 454 -8.07 -11.58 -2.16
CA LYS A 454 -8.28 -13.02 -2.34
C LYS A 454 -7.20 -13.91 -1.71
N SER A 455 -6.01 -13.37 -1.51
CA SER A 455 -4.86 -14.10 -0.94
C SER A 455 -4.07 -13.16 -0.04
N ALA A 456 -4.48 -13.06 1.22
CA ALA A 456 -3.90 -12.09 2.15
C ALA A 456 -2.38 -12.26 2.32
N ARG A 457 -1.85 -13.49 2.26
CA ARG A 457 -0.40 -13.73 2.34
C ARG A 457 0.35 -13.14 1.15
N LYS A 458 -0.08 -13.45 -0.07
CA LYS A 458 0.50 -12.91 -1.31
C LYS A 458 0.44 -11.38 -1.31
N PHE A 459 -0.71 -10.84 -0.92
CA PHE A 459 -0.98 -9.40 -0.81
C PHE A 459 -0.11 -8.71 0.24
N MET A 460 -0.09 -9.18 1.50
CA MET A 460 0.71 -8.57 2.56
C MET A 460 2.20 -8.60 2.23
N SER A 461 2.67 -9.66 1.59
CA SER A 461 4.05 -9.79 1.14
C SER A 461 4.38 -8.77 0.02
N ALA A 462 3.57 -8.72 -1.05
CA ALA A 462 3.74 -7.76 -2.15
C ALA A 462 3.60 -6.29 -1.70
N ALA A 463 2.61 -6.00 -0.85
CA ALA A 463 2.35 -4.67 -0.32
C ALA A 463 3.51 -4.17 0.57
N ARG A 464 4.10 -5.04 1.41
CA ARG A 464 5.30 -4.72 2.21
C ARG A 464 6.52 -4.48 1.31
N ALA A 465 6.69 -5.26 0.24
CA ALA A 465 7.76 -5.05 -0.73
C ALA A 465 7.62 -3.69 -1.45
N ALA A 466 6.41 -3.33 -1.88
CA ALA A 466 6.11 -2.05 -2.51
C ALA A 466 6.31 -0.87 -1.56
N ALA A 467 5.72 -0.90 -0.35
CA ALA A 467 5.79 0.19 0.64
C ALA A 467 7.20 0.47 1.18
N ARG A 468 8.09 -0.54 1.21
CA ARG A 468 9.52 -0.35 1.52
C ARG A 468 10.25 0.53 0.51
N ASN A 469 9.82 0.50 -0.75
CA ASN A 469 10.49 1.20 -1.85
C ASN A 469 9.78 2.49 -2.26
N LYS A 470 8.45 2.55 -2.19
CA LYS A 470 7.61 3.58 -2.82
C LYS A 470 6.41 3.95 -1.94
N PRO A 471 5.86 5.18 -2.03
CA PRO A 471 4.56 5.49 -1.46
C PRO A 471 3.49 4.57 -2.07
N VAL A 472 2.73 3.90 -1.22
CA VAL A 472 1.55 3.12 -1.61
C VAL A 472 0.36 3.65 -0.81
N LEU A 473 -0.60 4.26 -1.52
CA LEU A 473 -1.79 4.85 -0.92
C LEU A 473 -3.00 4.00 -1.29
N ALA A 474 -3.74 3.53 -0.28
CA ALA A 474 -4.77 2.51 -0.42
C ALA A 474 -6.16 3.04 -0.03
N LEU A 475 -7.08 3.05 -1.00
CA LEU A 475 -8.50 3.31 -0.83
C LEU A 475 -9.28 1.99 -0.75
N ARG A 476 -9.99 1.77 0.36
CA ARG A 476 -10.95 0.67 0.54
C ARG A 476 -12.36 1.26 0.54
N ALA A 477 -13.21 0.81 -0.39
CA ALA A 477 -14.64 1.12 -0.39
C ALA A 477 -15.36 0.44 0.82
N GLY A 478 -16.68 0.62 0.97
CA GLY A 478 -17.41 -0.15 1.99
C GLY A 478 -17.06 0.19 3.46
N ARG A 479 -17.03 1.47 3.84
CA ARG A 479 -16.74 1.91 5.23
C ARG A 479 -17.73 1.39 6.30
N GLY A 480 -18.87 0.85 5.89
CA GLY A 480 -19.83 0.18 6.77
C GLY A 480 -19.57 -1.32 6.97
N ASP A 481 -18.61 -1.90 6.25
CA ASP A 481 -18.30 -3.33 6.33
C ASP A 481 -17.65 -3.66 7.67
N SER A 482 -18.09 -4.74 8.32
CA SER A 482 -17.54 -5.21 9.60
C SER A 482 -16.03 -5.53 9.55
N GLY A 483 -15.50 -5.81 8.35
CA GLY A 483 -14.09 -6.05 8.08
C GLY A 483 -13.26 -4.81 7.73
N ASP A 484 -13.82 -3.60 7.62
CA ASP A 484 -13.06 -2.43 7.14
C ASP A 484 -11.88 -2.07 8.07
N LEU A 485 -12.07 -2.22 9.38
CA LEU A 485 -11.02 -2.00 10.37
C LEU A 485 -9.92 -3.08 10.32
N LEU A 486 -10.22 -4.29 9.81
CA LEU A 486 -9.21 -5.32 9.52
C LEU A 486 -8.38 -4.93 8.29
N TYR A 487 -8.99 -4.38 7.24
CA TYR A 487 -8.24 -3.79 6.12
C TYR A 487 -7.37 -2.60 6.58
N THR A 488 -7.86 -1.76 7.50
CA THR A 488 -7.05 -0.70 8.12
C THR A 488 -5.84 -1.26 8.87
N ALA A 489 -6.01 -2.34 9.64
CA ALA A 489 -4.90 -3.03 10.29
C ALA A 489 -3.93 -3.64 9.26
N ALA A 490 -4.44 -4.27 8.20
CA ALA A 490 -3.63 -4.83 7.12
C ALA A 490 -2.78 -3.77 6.40
N PHE A 491 -3.38 -2.64 6.03
CA PHE A 491 -2.67 -1.54 5.35
C PHE A 491 -1.57 -0.96 6.25
N GLN A 492 -1.85 -0.74 7.54
CA GLN A 492 -0.85 -0.31 8.52
C GLN A 492 0.27 -1.35 8.72
N ARG A 493 -0.04 -2.65 8.74
CA ARG A 493 0.97 -3.73 8.82
C ARG A 493 1.71 -3.98 7.50
N ALA A 494 1.22 -3.41 6.40
CA ALA A 494 1.89 -3.37 5.11
C ALA A 494 2.74 -2.09 4.92
N GLY A 495 2.62 -1.08 5.79
CA GLY A 495 3.24 0.25 5.62
C GLY A 495 2.58 1.12 4.53
N MET A 496 1.35 0.78 4.13
CA MET A 496 0.57 1.56 3.17
C MET A 496 -0.24 2.63 3.89
N VAL A 497 -0.32 3.82 3.29
CA VAL A 497 -1.13 4.94 3.80
C VAL A 497 -2.58 4.72 3.37
N ARG A 498 -3.51 4.59 4.33
CA ARG A 498 -4.94 4.48 4.02
C ARG A 498 -5.49 5.85 3.61
N VAL A 499 -6.32 5.88 2.58
CA VAL A 499 -7.04 7.09 2.14
C VAL A 499 -8.55 6.87 2.27
N ASP A 500 -9.26 7.89 2.72
CA ASP A 500 -10.67 7.80 3.15
C ASP A 500 -11.68 8.23 2.08
N ALA A 501 -11.24 8.93 1.03
CA ALA A 501 -12.08 9.42 -0.07
C ALA A 501 -11.36 9.35 -1.43
N LEU A 502 -12.12 9.36 -2.52
CA LEU A 502 -11.56 9.36 -3.88
C LEU A 502 -10.91 10.70 -4.23
N ASP A 503 -11.56 11.83 -3.92
CA ASP A 503 -11.01 13.19 -4.13
C ASP A 503 -9.63 13.36 -3.49
N ASP A 504 -9.48 12.80 -2.29
CA ASP A 504 -8.23 12.79 -1.54
C ASP A 504 -7.13 12.00 -2.27
N LEU A 505 -7.46 10.87 -2.91
CA LEU A 505 -6.52 10.08 -3.72
C LEU A 505 -6.21 10.76 -5.07
N LEU A 506 -7.17 11.46 -5.66
CA LEU A 506 -6.99 12.16 -6.94
C LEU A 506 -5.93 13.27 -6.84
N ASP A 507 -5.93 14.03 -5.75
CA ASP A 507 -4.90 15.07 -5.51
C ASP A 507 -3.46 14.49 -5.40
N GLU A 508 -3.32 13.22 -4.99
CA GLU A 508 -2.03 12.55 -4.88
C GLU A 508 -1.43 12.14 -6.23
N ILE A 509 -2.25 12.04 -7.28
CA ILE A 509 -1.77 11.88 -8.67
C ILE A 509 -0.88 13.06 -9.04
N GLU A 510 -1.20 14.26 -8.55
CA GLU A 510 -0.39 15.45 -8.76
C GLU A 510 0.80 15.51 -7.78
N ALA A 511 0.55 15.39 -6.47
CA ALA A 511 1.60 15.48 -5.45
C ALA A 511 2.75 14.47 -5.67
N LEU A 512 2.40 13.20 -5.85
CA LEU A 512 3.35 12.09 -6.01
C LEU A 512 3.80 11.90 -7.46
N GLY A 513 2.92 12.18 -8.43
CA GLY A 513 3.21 12.05 -9.86
C GLY A 513 4.10 13.16 -10.42
N VAL A 514 4.16 14.31 -9.75
CA VAL A 514 5.04 15.43 -10.11
C VAL A 514 6.26 15.50 -9.19
N GLY A 515 6.05 15.51 -7.86
CA GLY A 515 7.10 15.78 -6.87
C GLY A 515 8.21 14.74 -6.78
N ARG A 516 9.31 15.12 -6.10
CA ARG A 516 10.22 14.16 -5.47
C ARG A 516 9.87 14.15 -3.98
N ALA A 517 9.49 12.98 -3.47
CA ALA A 517 8.93 12.77 -2.13
C ALA A 517 9.97 12.98 -1.01
N ALA A 518 10.36 14.23 -0.79
CA ALA A 518 11.07 14.71 0.38
C ALA A 518 10.12 15.65 1.16
N ALA A 519 9.21 15.07 1.93
CA ALA A 519 8.71 15.71 3.14
C ALA A 519 9.77 15.57 4.25
N THR A 520 9.57 16.24 5.38
CA THR A 520 10.27 15.94 6.63
C THR A 520 9.32 16.13 7.81
N SER A 521 9.45 15.30 8.85
CA SER A 521 8.68 15.37 10.09
C SER A 521 9.05 16.54 11.02
N GLY A 522 9.95 17.44 10.59
CA GLY A 522 10.43 18.60 11.34
C GLY A 522 9.52 19.83 11.29
N GLY A 523 8.26 19.66 10.90
CA GLY A 523 7.31 20.76 10.69
C GLY A 523 7.48 21.48 9.35
N VAL A 524 6.68 22.53 9.17
CA VAL A 524 6.51 23.25 7.89
C VAL A 524 6.93 24.72 7.99
N THR A 525 7.63 25.23 6.99
CA THR A 525 7.82 26.67 6.78
C THR A 525 6.80 27.19 5.79
N LEU A 526 5.91 28.09 6.22
CA LEU A 526 4.89 28.71 5.40
C LEU A 526 5.36 30.07 4.87
N VAL A 527 5.34 30.26 3.55
CA VAL A 527 5.69 31.52 2.86
C VAL A 527 4.49 31.99 2.04
N THR A 528 4.02 33.21 2.31
CA THR A 528 2.83 33.83 1.67
C THR A 528 2.94 35.35 1.68
N SER A 529 2.31 36.03 0.72
CA SER A 529 2.13 37.49 0.74
C SER A 529 1.05 37.91 1.76
N ASP A 530 -0.16 37.36 1.62
CA ASP A 530 -1.35 37.74 2.37
C ASP A 530 -1.47 37.07 3.76
N ARG A 531 -2.03 37.83 4.70
CA ARG A 531 -2.35 37.45 6.08
C ARG A 531 -3.62 36.58 6.21
N GLY A 532 -4.61 36.73 5.33
CA GLY A 532 -5.82 35.90 5.32
C GLY A 532 -5.51 34.46 4.89
N VAL A 533 -4.82 34.33 3.77
CA VAL A 533 -4.24 33.09 3.24
C VAL A 533 -3.30 32.43 4.24
N ALA A 534 -2.48 33.20 4.97
CA ALA A 534 -1.63 32.66 6.04
C ALA A 534 -2.44 31.94 7.13
N LYS A 535 -3.54 32.54 7.61
CA LYS A 535 -4.43 31.91 8.60
C LYS A 535 -5.06 30.63 8.05
N LEU A 536 -5.64 30.68 6.85
CA LEU A 536 -6.24 29.51 6.20
C LEU A 536 -5.24 28.35 5.99
N ALA A 537 -3.95 28.66 5.82
CA ALA A 537 -2.89 27.67 5.72
C ALA A 537 -2.44 27.12 7.08
N VAL A 538 -2.43 27.93 8.15
CA VAL A 538 -2.20 27.45 9.53
C VAL A 538 -3.37 26.59 10.01
N ASP A 539 -4.62 26.99 9.73
CA ASP A 539 -5.82 26.19 10.02
C ASP A 539 -5.79 24.85 9.26
N ALA A 540 -5.31 24.86 8.00
CA ALA A 540 -5.14 23.66 7.19
C ALA A 540 -4.05 22.71 7.73
N LEU A 541 -2.91 23.25 8.19
CA LEU A 541 -1.85 22.49 8.86
C LEU A 541 -2.39 21.83 10.13
N ALA A 542 -3.01 22.59 11.03
CA ALA A 542 -3.58 22.08 12.27
C ALA A 542 -4.65 21.00 12.02
N ALA A 543 -5.52 21.18 11.02
CA ALA A 543 -6.51 20.19 10.62
C ALA A 543 -5.93 18.92 9.95
N ALA A 544 -4.67 18.97 9.51
CA ALA A 544 -3.92 17.82 8.99
C ALA A 544 -3.00 17.18 10.06
N GLY A 545 -2.99 17.69 11.30
CA GLY A 545 -2.11 17.24 12.39
C GLY A 545 -0.68 17.80 12.31
N GLU A 546 -0.45 18.82 11.47
CA GLU A 546 0.87 19.38 11.18
C GLU A 546 1.14 20.69 11.94
N THR A 547 2.42 21.01 12.12
CA THR A 547 2.88 22.19 12.87
C THR A 547 3.87 23.03 12.07
N LEU A 548 3.94 24.32 12.38
CA LEU A 548 4.95 25.22 11.84
C LEU A 548 6.34 24.90 12.44
N ALA A 549 7.35 24.78 11.58
CA ALA A 549 8.74 24.55 11.97
C ALA A 549 9.26 25.70 12.83
N GLN A 550 9.93 25.39 13.94
CA GLN A 550 10.57 26.37 14.80
C GLN A 550 11.90 26.82 14.17
N TRP A 551 12.02 28.10 13.83
CA TRP A 551 13.21 28.64 13.19
C TRP A 551 14.31 28.93 14.23
N PRO A 552 15.56 28.45 14.03
CA PRO A 552 16.71 28.94 14.78
C PRO A 552 16.91 30.44 14.55
N ARG A 553 17.46 31.15 15.55
CA ARG A 553 17.72 32.59 15.45
C ARG A 553 18.54 32.97 14.21
N ALA A 554 19.55 32.19 13.86
CA ALA A 554 20.36 32.39 12.64
C ALA A 554 19.54 32.34 11.34
N ALA A 555 18.44 31.57 11.29
CA ALA A 555 17.54 31.53 10.14
C ALA A 555 16.66 32.79 10.07
N VAL A 556 16.21 33.29 11.23
CA VAL A 556 15.49 34.58 11.34
C VAL A 556 16.40 35.73 10.89
N ASP A 557 17.63 35.77 11.39
CA ASP A 557 18.62 36.81 11.06
C ASP A 557 19.00 36.78 9.55
N GLU A 558 19.22 35.60 8.96
CA GLU A 558 19.55 35.48 7.53
C GLU A 558 18.37 35.82 6.61
N VAL A 559 17.14 35.39 6.95
CA VAL A 559 15.93 35.76 6.19
C VAL A 559 15.65 37.25 6.31
N GLY A 560 15.84 37.85 7.49
CA GLY A 560 15.70 39.29 7.71
C GLY A 560 16.72 40.11 6.91
N GLY A 561 17.97 39.66 6.82
CA GLY A 561 19.00 40.29 5.98
C GLY A 561 18.81 40.09 4.47
N ALA A 562 18.01 39.10 4.05
CA ALA A 562 17.74 38.79 2.64
C ALA A 562 16.49 39.49 2.06
N LEU A 563 15.69 40.16 2.90
CA LEU A 563 14.40 40.76 2.54
C LEU A 563 14.34 42.26 2.89
N PRO A 564 13.42 43.04 2.28
CA PRO A 564 13.19 44.44 2.66
C PRO A 564 12.87 44.60 4.16
N ALA A 565 13.41 45.66 4.77
CA ALA A 565 13.35 45.92 6.22
C ALA A 565 11.94 46.09 6.84
N GLY A 566 10.88 46.12 6.03
CA GLY A 566 9.48 46.08 6.51
C GLY A 566 8.92 44.67 6.72
N ILE A 567 9.61 43.62 6.23
CA ILE A 567 9.19 42.22 6.37
C ILE A 567 9.77 41.64 7.65
N VAL A 568 8.88 41.21 8.56
CA VAL A 568 9.28 40.52 9.79
C VAL A 568 9.62 39.07 9.47
N ALA A 569 10.88 38.68 9.63
CA ALA A 569 11.32 37.31 9.48
C ALA A 569 10.75 36.42 10.60
N GLY A 570 10.17 35.28 10.24
CA GLY A 570 9.53 34.33 11.15
C GLY A 570 8.67 33.32 10.39
N ASN A 571 7.99 32.44 11.12
CA ASN A 571 7.12 31.42 10.55
C ASN A 571 5.70 31.58 11.16
N PRO A 572 4.66 31.91 10.37
CA PRO A 572 4.65 32.06 8.91
C PRO A 572 5.40 33.31 8.44
N LEU A 573 6.08 33.20 7.30
CA LEU A 573 6.77 34.31 6.64
C LEU A 573 5.76 35.08 5.78
N LEU A 574 5.39 36.27 6.26
CA LEU A 574 4.46 37.20 5.61
C LEU A 574 5.24 38.20 4.75
N LEU A 575 5.24 38.02 3.43
CA LEU A 575 5.99 38.86 2.49
C LEU A 575 5.33 40.23 2.21
N GLY A 576 4.07 40.43 2.60
CA GLY A 576 3.31 41.67 2.41
C GLY A 576 2.54 41.75 1.09
N ASP A 577 1.63 42.71 0.98
CA ASP A 577 0.76 42.89 -0.18
C ASP A 577 1.52 43.47 -1.40
N ASP A 578 2.61 44.20 -1.14
CA ASP A 578 3.58 44.70 -2.13
C ASP A 578 4.66 43.67 -2.51
N ALA A 579 4.56 42.43 -2.03
CA ALA A 579 5.52 41.37 -2.31
C ALA A 579 5.74 41.19 -3.82
N ARG A 580 7.02 41.12 -4.22
CA ARG A 580 7.46 40.84 -5.59
C ARG A 580 7.89 39.38 -5.76
N PRO A 581 7.83 38.81 -6.98
CA PRO A 581 8.28 37.44 -7.25
C PRO A 581 9.68 37.13 -6.70
N GLU A 582 10.62 38.07 -6.81
CA GLU A 582 11.99 37.95 -6.31
C GLU A 582 12.07 37.60 -4.81
N TYR A 583 11.13 38.08 -3.99
CA TYR A 583 11.15 37.89 -2.53
C TYR A 583 10.94 36.41 -2.15
N PHE A 584 10.12 35.68 -2.92
CA PHE A 584 9.94 34.23 -2.74
C PHE A 584 11.26 33.48 -2.99
N GLY A 585 12.02 33.88 -4.03
CA GLY A 585 13.33 33.31 -4.35
C GLY A 585 14.40 33.66 -3.30
N ALA A 586 14.39 34.88 -2.78
CA ALA A 586 15.28 35.32 -1.71
C ALA A 586 15.03 34.54 -0.40
N ALA A 587 13.77 34.39 0.01
CA ALA A 587 13.38 33.60 1.18
C ALA A 587 13.82 32.13 1.04
N LEU A 588 13.52 31.49 -0.10
CA LEU A 588 13.94 30.12 -0.38
C LEU A 588 15.47 29.95 -0.33
N LYS A 589 16.23 30.93 -0.82
CA LYS A 589 17.70 30.91 -0.81
C LYS A 589 18.27 31.00 0.62
N ALA A 590 17.74 31.88 1.46
CA ALA A 590 18.17 32.03 2.85
C ALA A 590 17.84 30.76 3.68
N LEU A 591 16.60 30.28 3.61
CA LEU A 591 16.14 29.09 4.34
C LEU A 591 16.95 27.82 4.00
N ALA A 592 17.51 27.73 2.79
CA ALA A 592 18.27 26.55 2.35
C ALA A 592 19.54 26.25 3.16
N GLN A 593 20.03 27.20 3.97
CA GLN A 593 21.18 27.00 4.86
C GLN A 593 20.79 26.42 6.22
N HIS A 594 19.48 26.35 6.56
CA HIS A 594 18.98 26.05 7.90
C HIS A 594 18.11 24.77 7.92
N PRO A 595 18.71 23.57 8.02
CA PRO A 595 17.97 22.29 8.06
C PRO A 595 16.74 22.19 8.98
N PRO A 596 16.68 22.85 10.16
CA PRO A 596 15.50 22.79 11.04
C PRO A 596 14.24 23.50 10.52
N THR A 597 14.31 24.25 9.41
CA THR A 597 13.13 24.96 8.86
C THR A 597 12.13 24.04 8.15
N GLY A 598 12.43 22.74 8.02
CA GLY A 598 11.49 21.73 7.51
C GLY A 598 11.12 21.90 6.03
N THR A 599 9.94 21.43 5.66
CA THR A 599 9.41 21.51 4.28
C THR A 599 8.86 22.92 3.99
N VAL A 600 9.14 23.49 2.81
CA VAL A 600 8.60 24.83 2.47
C VAL A 600 7.26 24.74 1.75
N PHE A 601 6.24 25.37 2.31
CA PHE A 601 4.94 25.60 1.67
C PHE A 601 4.91 27.02 1.12
N VAL A 602 4.88 27.17 -0.20
CA VAL A 602 4.62 28.47 -0.84
C VAL A 602 3.12 28.55 -1.13
N VAL A 603 2.41 29.41 -0.41
CA VAL A 603 0.97 29.63 -0.61
C VAL A 603 0.80 31.03 -1.16
N HIS A 604 0.38 31.14 -2.41
CA HIS A 604 0.31 32.42 -3.13
C HIS A 604 -1.10 32.68 -3.65
N ALA A 605 -1.67 33.83 -3.29
CA ALA A 605 -2.82 34.41 -3.98
C ALA A 605 -2.30 35.51 -4.91
N THR A 606 -2.70 35.47 -6.19
CA THR A 606 -2.12 36.37 -7.19
C THR A 606 -2.46 37.84 -6.89
N SER A 607 -1.43 38.69 -6.90
CA SER A 607 -1.56 40.15 -6.76
C SER A 607 -1.09 40.84 -8.04
N HIS A 608 -1.20 42.17 -8.08
CA HIS A 608 -0.61 42.97 -9.17
C HIS A 608 0.92 43.09 -9.03
N SER A 609 1.43 43.08 -7.80
CA SER A 609 2.85 43.10 -7.43
C SER A 609 3.57 41.76 -7.69
N ALA A 610 2.85 40.64 -7.55
CA ALA A 610 3.33 39.28 -7.80
C ALA A 610 2.29 38.46 -8.60
N PRO A 611 2.30 38.56 -9.94
CA PRO A 611 1.52 37.68 -10.81
C PRO A 611 1.93 36.21 -10.63
N ALA A 612 0.96 35.30 -10.60
CA ALA A 612 1.20 33.88 -10.37
C ALA A 612 2.21 33.24 -11.36
N VAL A 613 2.24 33.68 -12.62
CA VAL A 613 3.16 33.19 -13.66
C VAL A 613 4.61 33.56 -13.35
N ASP A 614 4.86 34.76 -12.84
CA ASP A 614 6.22 35.23 -12.53
C ASP A 614 6.71 34.67 -11.19
N VAL A 615 5.82 34.51 -10.19
CA VAL A 615 6.12 33.73 -8.98
C VAL A 615 6.47 32.30 -9.35
N ALA A 616 5.69 31.63 -10.19
CA ALA A 616 5.99 30.28 -10.68
C ALA A 616 7.37 30.18 -11.34
N ARG A 617 7.77 31.17 -12.15
CA ARG A 617 9.11 31.24 -12.74
C ARG A 617 10.21 31.32 -11.67
N VAL A 618 10.05 32.20 -10.68
CA VAL A 618 11.03 32.32 -9.57
C VAL A 618 11.10 31.03 -8.74
N LEU A 619 9.98 30.35 -8.49
CA LEU A 619 9.97 29.04 -7.80
C LEU A 619 10.71 27.96 -8.59
N ILE A 620 10.57 27.94 -9.92
CA ILE A 620 11.31 27.03 -10.81
C ILE A 620 12.83 27.29 -10.72
N GLU A 621 13.25 28.54 -10.84
CA GLU A 621 14.66 28.95 -10.77
C GLU A 621 15.29 28.74 -9.38
N SER A 622 14.47 28.86 -8.33
CA SER A 622 14.87 28.75 -6.92
C SER A 622 14.75 27.34 -6.35
N ARG A 623 14.12 26.38 -7.06
CA ARG A 623 13.88 25.00 -6.59
C ARG A 623 15.13 24.30 -6.04
N LYS A 624 16.32 24.61 -6.57
CA LYS A 624 17.64 24.13 -6.12
C LYS A 624 17.97 24.42 -4.64
N PHE A 625 17.29 25.40 -4.05
CA PHE A 625 17.42 25.80 -2.65
C PHE A 625 16.46 24.99 -1.75
N ALA A 626 15.29 24.60 -2.24
CA ALA A 626 14.28 23.80 -1.51
C ALA A 626 14.64 22.30 -1.36
N ARG A 627 15.82 22.01 -0.78
CA ARG A 627 16.36 20.65 -0.61
C ARG A 627 15.56 19.77 0.37
N ARG A 628 14.75 20.38 1.23
CA ARG A 628 13.85 19.73 2.21
C ARG A 628 12.42 19.53 1.67
N GLY A 629 12.23 19.73 0.36
CA GLY A 629 10.92 19.72 -0.27
C GLY A 629 10.34 21.12 -0.43
N MET A 630 9.51 21.28 -1.45
CA MET A 630 8.65 22.44 -1.64
C MET A 630 7.33 21.99 -2.26
N LEU A 631 6.23 22.44 -1.66
CA LEU A 631 4.88 22.32 -2.21
C LEU A 631 4.37 23.73 -2.51
N ALA A 632 3.67 23.90 -3.63
CA ALA A 632 3.12 25.20 -4.03
C ALA A 632 1.58 25.14 -4.06
N CYS A 633 0.93 26.09 -3.40
CA CYS A 633 -0.50 26.34 -3.52
C CYS A 633 -0.70 27.67 -4.24
N PHE A 634 -1.22 27.64 -5.47
CA PHE A 634 -1.66 28.84 -6.16
C PHE A 634 -3.17 28.98 -5.96
N PHE A 635 -3.56 29.92 -5.10
CA PHE A 635 -4.95 30.12 -4.69
C PHE A 635 -5.75 30.70 -5.87
N GLY A 636 -6.77 29.97 -6.31
CA GLY A 636 -7.47 30.23 -7.58
C GLY A 636 -6.89 29.50 -8.81
N GLY A 637 -5.75 28.83 -8.67
CA GLY A 637 -5.08 28.06 -9.71
C GLY A 637 -4.15 28.88 -10.61
N VAL A 638 -3.62 28.23 -11.65
CA VAL A 638 -2.82 28.82 -12.73
C VAL A 638 -3.26 28.27 -14.09
N ASP A 639 -2.83 28.89 -15.18
CA ASP A 639 -3.10 28.36 -16.52
C ASP A 639 -2.35 27.04 -16.80
N ALA A 640 -2.77 26.34 -17.85
CA ALA A 640 -2.21 25.04 -18.22
C ALA A 640 -0.73 25.10 -18.60
N ALA A 641 -0.23 26.22 -19.13
CA ALA A 641 1.17 26.38 -19.52
C ALA A 641 2.07 26.54 -18.28
N THR A 642 1.63 27.34 -17.32
CA THR A 642 2.31 27.59 -16.04
C THR A 642 2.31 26.34 -15.18
N ARG A 643 1.19 25.61 -15.11
CA ARG A 643 1.11 24.30 -14.45
C ARG A 643 2.05 23.29 -15.11
N ASP A 644 1.95 23.08 -16.42
CA ASP A 644 2.77 22.07 -17.11
C ASP A 644 4.28 22.43 -17.01
N ALA A 645 4.65 23.72 -16.95
CA ALA A 645 6.02 24.15 -16.66
C ALA A 645 6.46 23.80 -15.22
N LEU A 646 5.64 24.11 -14.20
CA LEU A 646 5.90 23.70 -12.81
C LEU A 646 6.02 22.17 -12.69
N HIS A 647 5.19 21.42 -13.43
CA HIS A 647 5.21 19.96 -13.47
C HIS A 647 6.48 19.38 -14.12
N VAL A 648 6.92 19.92 -15.26
CA VAL A 648 8.21 19.55 -15.90
C VAL A 648 9.37 19.84 -14.95
N HIS A 649 9.30 20.93 -14.20
CA HIS A 649 10.26 21.24 -13.15
C HIS A 649 9.97 20.56 -11.80
N GLY A 650 9.03 19.61 -11.72
CA GLY A 650 8.79 18.75 -10.57
C GLY A 650 8.33 19.48 -9.31
N ILE A 651 7.50 20.51 -9.45
CA ILE A 651 6.80 21.24 -8.38
C ILE A 651 5.29 20.94 -8.54
N PRO A 652 4.64 20.24 -7.59
CA PRO A 652 3.19 19.99 -7.65
C PRO A 652 2.41 21.28 -7.34
N VAL A 653 1.20 21.42 -7.92
CA VAL A 653 0.39 22.64 -7.86
C VAL A 653 -0.96 22.37 -7.19
N HIS A 654 -1.06 22.71 -5.92
CA HIS A 654 -2.31 22.65 -5.18
C HIS A 654 -3.14 23.93 -5.39
N THR A 655 -4.47 23.82 -5.28
CA THR A 655 -5.40 24.96 -5.45
C THR A 655 -5.91 25.54 -4.14
N THR A 656 -5.77 24.82 -3.03
CA THR A 656 -6.10 25.30 -1.67
C THR A 656 -5.07 24.80 -0.65
N PRO A 657 -4.89 25.50 0.49
CA PRO A 657 -3.97 25.06 1.54
C PRO A 657 -4.35 23.71 2.16
N GLN A 658 -5.66 23.38 2.22
CA GLN A 658 -6.15 22.12 2.78
C GLN A 658 -5.72 20.91 1.93
N ARG A 659 -5.69 21.03 0.60
CA ARG A 659 -5.18 19.97 -0.29
C ARG A 659 -3.67 19.80 -0.11
N LEU A 660 -2.95 20.90 0.04
CA LEU A 660 -1.49 20.91 0.19
C LEU A 660 -1.05 20.28 1.53
N ALA A 661 -1.65 20.69 2.66
CA ALA A 661 -1.35 20.13 3.97
C ALA A 661 -1.70 18.63 4.04
N ARG A 662 -2.83 18.20 3.49
CA ARG A 662 -3.19 16.76 3.41
C ARG A 662 -2.17 15.94 2.62
N ALA A 663 -1.66 16.46 1.50
CA ALA A 663 -0.63 15.78 0.70
C ALA A 663 0.72 15.70 1.43
N HIS A 664 1.09 16.74 2.20
CA HIS A 664 2.29 16.69 3.03
C HIS A 664 2.14 15.70 4.20
N ALA A 665 1.02 15.74 4.92
CA ALA A 665 0.73 14.80 6.01
C ALA A 665 0.82 13.34 5.54
N ARG A 666 0.30 13.02 4.34
CA ARG A 666 0.43 11.66 3.74
C ARG A 666 1.86 11.30 3.35
N LEU A 667 2.65 12.26 2.90
CA LEU A 667 4.08 12.05 2.66
C LEU A 667 4.83 11.78 3.97
N VAL A 668 4.44 12.42 5.07
CA VAL A 668 4.96 12.16 6.42
C VAL A 668 4.48 10.80 6.95
N ASP A 669 3.19 10.46 6.82
CA ASP A 669 2.64 9.15 7.18
C ASP A 669 3.31 8.00 6.40
N TYR A 670 3.60 8.20 5.12
CA TYR A 670 4.37 7.24 4.33
C TYR A 670 5.82 7.14 4.81
N GLN A 671 6.49 8.26 5.07
CA GLN A 671 7.86 8.25 5.60
C GLN A 671 7.91 7.51 6.94
N LEU A 672 7.00 7.84 7.86
CA LEU A 672 6.86 7.17 9.16
C LEU A 672 6.48 5.70 8.99
N GLY A 673 5.52 5.34 8.13
CA GLY A 673 5.12 3.96 7.87
C GLY A 673 6.27 3.12 7.28
N ARG A 674 7.08 3.70 6.40
CA ARG A 674 8.28 3.08 5.86
C ARG A 674 9.40 3.00 6.89
N GLU A 675 9.56 4.00 7.77
CA GLU A 675 10.51 3.95 8.88
C GLU A 675 10.09 2.90 9.92
N LEU A 676 8.81 2.80 10.29
CA LEU A 676 8.27 1.76 11.17
C LEU A 676 8.37 0.35 10.55
N LEU A 677 8.36 0.24 9.21
CA LEU A 677 8.76 -0.99 8.53
C LEU A 677 10.26 -1.23 8.71
N MET A 678 11.11 -0.28 8.30
CA MET A 678 12.58 -0.39 8.22
C MET A 678 13.30 -0.34 9.59
N GLN A 679 12.60 0.01 10.65
CA GLN A 679 13.08 -0.02 12.03
C GLN A 679 13.34 -1.46 12.48
N THR A 680 14.46 -1.63 13.18
CA THR A 680 14.69 -2.73 14.10
C THR A 680 13.62 -2.69 15.20
N PRO A 681 12.75 -3.71 15.34
CA PRO A 681 11.89 -3.83 16.51
C PRO A 681 12.71 -4.23 17.73
N GLU A 682 12.40 -3.68 18.89
CA GLU A 682 12.98 -4.15 20.16
C GLU A 682 12.57 -5.61 20.37
N GLY A 683 13.55 -6.51 20.38
CA GLY A 683 13.33 -7.95 20.50
C GLY A 683 12.69 -8.30 21.83
N THR A 684 11.46 -8.83 21.80
CA THR A 684 10.82 -9.44 22.97
C THR A 684 11.75 -10.54 23.53
N PRO A 685 11.97 -10.62 24.86
CA PRO A 685 12.87 -11.61 25.43
C PRO A 685 12.52 -13.02 24.94
N PRO A 686 13.52 -13.80 24.47
CA PRO A 686 13.24 -15.08 23.83
C PRO A 686 12.69 -16.06 24.84
N GLN A 687 11.41 -16.44 24.68
CA GLN A 687 10.82 -17.54 25.45
C GLN A 687 11.63 -18.82 25.20
N PRO A 688 11.89 -19.64 26.24
CA PRO A 688 12.59 -20.91 26.06
C PRO A 688 11.87 -21.80 25.05
N ALA A 689 12.61 -22.38 24.10
CA ALA A 689 12.06 -23.33 23.12
C ALA A 689 11.37 -24.54 23.77
N ALA A 690 11.76 -24.88 25.02
CA ALA A 690 11.10 -25.86 25.86
C ALA A 690 9.64 -25.47 26.19
N SER A 691 9.37 -24.23 26.61
CA SER A 691 8.02 -23.73 26.95
C SER A 691 7.08 -23.79 25.76
N ILE A 692 7.54 -23.33 24.59
CA ILE A 692 6.82 -23.41 23.32
C ILE A 692 6.51 -24.87 22.94
N SER A 693 7.48 -25.77 23.12
CA SER A 693 7.33 -27.19 22.82
C SER A 693 6.35 -27.89 23.77
N ALA A 694 6.38 -27.53 25.06
CA ALA A 694 5.42 -28.00 26.05
C ALA A 694 4.00 -27.52 25.71
N ALA A 695 3.80 -26.23 25.42
CA ALA A 695 2.49 -25.67 25.07
C ALA A 695 1.88 -26.34 23.81
N ARG A 696 2.70 -26.61 22.79
CA ARG A 696 2.31 -27.41 21.61
C ARG A 696 1.93 -28.84 21.98
N HIS A 697 2.70 -29.49 22.86
CA HIS A 697 2.42 -30.85 23.31
C HIS A 697 1.09 -30.91 24.09
N THR A 698 0.86 -29.99 25.03
CA THR A 698 -0.39 -29.90 25.81
C THR A 698 -1.61 -29.68 24.91
N ALA A 699 -1.54 -28.79 23.91
CA ALA A 699 -2.63 -28.58 22.96
C ALA A 699 -2.94 -29.84 22.12
N ARG A 700 -1.90 -30.57 21.68
CA ARG A 700 -2.08 -31.83 20.93
C ARG A 700 -2.59 -32.96 21.80
N ALA A 701 -2.15 -33.04 23.06
CA ALA A 701 -2.62 -34.02 24.03
C ALA A 701 -4.10 -33.80 24.38
N ALA A 702 -4.54 -32.55 24.53
CA ALA A 702 -5.95 -32.19 24.71
C ALA A 702 -6.80 -32.69 23.52
N LEU A 703 -6.41 -32.35 22.29
CA LEU A 703 -7.11 -32.80 21.07
C LEU A 703 -7.12 -34.33 20.93
N ALA A 704 -6.02 -35.01 21.25
CA ALA A 704 -5.95 -36.48 21.24
C ALA A 704 -6.83 -37.14 22.33
N GLN A 705 -7.15 -36.41 23.39
CA GLN A 705 -8.10 -36.81 24.45
C GLN A 705 -9.55 -36.41 24.14
N GLY A 706 -9.82 -35.82 22.97
CA GLY A 706 -11.15 -35.32 22.60
C GLY A 706 -11.55 -34.01 23.27
N ARG A 707 -10.62 -33.28 23.90
CA ARG A 707 -10.84 -31.93 24.43
C ARG A 707 -10.53 -30.89 23.36
N ASP A 708 -11.50 -30.05 23.05
CA ASP A 708 -11.46 -29.02 22.02
C ASP A 708 -11.14 -27.61 22.57
N GLY A 709 -10.74 -27.49 23.85
CA GLY A 709 -10.35 -26.20 24.42
C GLY A 709 -9.70 -26.25 25.80
N PHE A 710 -9.38 -25.04 26.29
CA PHE A 710 -9.01 -24.74 27.68
C PHE A 710 -9.85 -23.56 28.18
N GLU A 711 -10.26 -23.60 29.44
CA GLU A 711 -11.02 -22.55 30.11
C GLU A 711 -10.45 -22.26 31.50
N GLY A 712 -10.76 -21.07 32.05
CA GLY A 712 -10.47 -20.72 33.44
C GLY A 712 -9.00 -20.90 33.82
N ASP A 713 -8.74 -21.56 34.95
CA ASP A 713 -7.39 -21.78 35.48
C ASP A 713 -6.50 -22.58 34.54
N ALA A 714 -7.05 -23.53 33.78
CA ALA A 714 -6.29 -24.31 32.81
C ALA A 714 -5.84 -23.45 31.62
N ALA A 715 -6.65 -22.47 31.22
CA ALA A 715 -6.27 -21.49 30.19
C ALA A 715 -5.32 -20.41 30.74
N LEU A 716 -5.51 -19.94 31.99
CA LEU A 716 -4.56 -19.05 32.67
C LEU A 716 -3.19 -19.71 32.84
N GLU A 717 -3.16 -20.99 33.18
CA GLU A 717 -1.93 -21.78 33.28
C GLU A 717 -1.21 -21.91 31.93
N TRP A 718 -1.96 -22.27 30.90
CA TRP A 718 -1.43 -22.38 29.54
C TRP A 718 -0.88 -21.03 29.02
N LEU A 719 -1.58 -19.91 29.27
CA LEU A 719 -1.15 -18.56 28.90
C LEU A 719 0.08 -18.09 29.68
N ALA A 720 0.20 -18.46 30.96
CA ALA A 720 1.39 -18.16 31.76
C ALA A 720 2.66 -18.84 31.22
N GLY A 721 2.53 -19.96 30.50
CA GLY A 721 3.64 -20.55 29.73
C GLY A 721 4.23 -19.63 28.65
N PHE A 722 3.51 -18.58 28.26
CA PHE A 722 3.95 -17.52 27.34
C PHE A 722 4.25 -16.19 28.07
N GLY A 723 4.36 -16.19 29.40
CA GLY A 723 4.67 -14.99 30.19
C GLY A 723 3.51 -14.01 30.35
N ILE A 724 2.27 -14.46 30.16
CA ILE A 724 1.07 -13.66 30.44
C ILE A 724 0.72 -13.84 31.93
N GLU A 725 0.59 -12.75 32.67
CA GLU A 725 0.37 -12.80 34.12
C GLU A 725 -1.06 -13.28 34.44
N ARG A 726 -1.17 -14.22 35.40
CA ARG A 726 -2.45 -14.70 35.91
C ARG A 726 -3.01 -13.68 36.91
N ALA A 727 -4.31 -13.40 36.85
CA ALA A 727 -4.97 -12.69 37.95
C ALA A 727 -4.95 -13.54 39.23
N THR A 728 -4.86 -12.88 40.38
CA THR A 728 -4.97 -13.48 41.72
C THR A 728 -6.29 -13.06 42.38
N ASP A 729 -6.66 -13.64 43.53
CA ASP A 729 -7.86 -13.21 44.28
C ASP A 729 -7.82 -11.71 44.66
N ALA A 730 -6.61 -11.15 44.81
CA ALA A 730 -6.41 -9.72 45.04
C ALA A 730 -6.62 -8.84 43.79
N ASP A 731 -6.61 -9.41 42.57
CA ASP A 731 -6.85 -8.67 41.33
C ASP A 731 -8.33 -8.45 41.00
N VAL A 732 -9.22 -9.11 41.75
CA VAL A 732 -10.67 -8.95 41.66
C VAL A 732 -11.07 -7.52 42.05
N ASP A 733 -10.37 -6.90 43.00
CA ASP A 733 -10.61 -5.52 43.42
C ASP A 733 -10.18 -4.51 42.34
N MET A 734 -11.03 -3.51 42.12
CA MET A 734 -10.98 -2.56 41.01
C MET A 734 -10.03 -1.38 41.25
N GLY A 735 -9.62 -1.10 42.49
CA GLY A 735 -8.99 0.16 42.93
C GLY A 735 -7.97 0.80 41.97
N ASP A 736 -6.98 0.03 41.51
CA ASP A 736 -5.89 0.50 40.62
C ASP A 736 -6.10 0.16 39.13
N THR A 737 -7.33 -0.14 38.70
CA THR A 737 -7.62 -0.54 37.31
C THR A 737 -7.72 0.68 36.39
N ILE A 738 -6.83 0.76 35.41
CA ILE A 738 -6.81 1.85 34.41
C ILE A 738 -7.84 1.59 33.31
N VAL A 739 -7.85 0.37 32.78
CA VAL A 739 -8.79 -0.09 31.75
C VAL A 739 -8.80 -1.62 31.63
N ASP A 740 -9.97 -2.21 31.44
CA ASP A 740 -10.13 -3.60 31.01
C ASP A 740 -10.28 -3.64 29.48
N ILE A 741 -9.41 -4.39 28.79
CA ILE A 741 -9.41 -4.52 27.33
C ILE A 741 -9.92 -5.92 26.96
N THR A 742 -11.06 -5.99 26.25
CA THR A 742 -11.54 -7.26 25.71
C THR A 742 -10.71 -7.67 24.51
N VAL A 743 -10.17 -8.89 24.54
CA VAL A 743 -9.39 -9.49 23.45
C VAL A 743 -10.18 -10.66 22.89
N GLY A 744 -10.45 -10.64 21.59
CA GLY A 744 -10.87 -11.81 20.81
C GLY A 744 -9.82 -12.18 19.77
N MET A 745 -9.76 -13.45 19.39
CA MET A 745 -8.99 -13.95 18.25
C MET A 745 -9.82 -15.02 17.53
N TYR A 746 -9.90 -14.92 16.20
CA TYR A 746 -10.60 -15.87 15.34
C TYR A 746 -9.84 -16.10 14.03
N ASP A 747 -10.12 -17.20 13.34
CA ASP A 747 -9.54 -17.52 12.03
C ASP A 747 -10.41 -16.90 10.90
N ASP A 748 -9.98 -15.75 10.38
CA ASP A 748 -10.63 -15.04 9.27
C ASP A 748 -10.46 -15.81 7.94
N PRO A 749 -11.49 -15.93 7.09
CA PRO A 749 -11.41 -16.68 5.83
C PRO A 749 -10.33 -16.21 4.84
N ASN A 750 -9.92 -14.94 4.90
CA ASN A 750 -8.93 -14.36 3.99
C ASN A 750 -7.57 -14.15 4.68
N PHE A 751 -7.56 -13.55 5.88
CA PHE A 751 -6.37 -13.16 6.63
C PHE A 751 -5.85 -14.25 7.59
N GLY A 752 -6.63 -15.30 7.84
CA GLY A 752 -6.32 -16.31 8.85
C GLY A 752 -6.45 -15.75 10.27
N PRO A 753 -5.58 -16.13 11.22
CA PRO A 753 -5.71 -15.71 12.62
C PRO A 753 -5.66 -14.18 12.77
N VAL A 754 -6.73 -13.60 13.30
CA VAL A 754 -6.94 -12.17 13.46
C VAL A 754 -7.32 -11.88 14.92
N PHE A 755 -6.59 -10.96 15.56
CA PHE A 755 -7.00 -10.41 16.84
C PHE A 755 -7.98 -9.24 16.66
N ARG A 756 -8.94 -9.11 17.57
CA ARG A 756 -9.82 -7.96 17.74
C ARG A 756 -9.70 -7.48 19.19
N TYR A 757 -9.19 -6.27 19.36
CA TYR A 757 -9.11 -5.58 20.64
C TYR A 757 -10.28 -4.60 20.75
N SER A 758 -10.96 -4.58 21.89
CA SER A 758 -12.06 -3.67 22.19
C SER A 758 -11.78 -2.99 23.52
N VAL A 759 -11.50 -1.69 23.46
CA VAL A 759 -11.26 -0.85 24.64
C VAL A 759 -12.54 -0.05 24.93
N PRO A 760 -13.04 0.00 26.18
CA PRO A 760 -14.18 0.84 26.53
C PRO A 760 -13.88 2.33 26.28
N PRO A 761 -14.90 3.19 26.17
CA PRO A 761 -14.71 4.63 26.00
C PRO A 761 -14.24 5.29 27.30
N ALA A 762 -13.28 6.22 27.21
CA ALA A 762 -12.72 6.91 28.39
C ALA A 762 -13.68 7.93 29.03
N ASP A 763 -14.82 8.23 28.39
CA ASP A 763 -15.92 9.07 28.86
C ASP A 763 -17.15 8.27 29.32
N GLY A 764 -17.15 6.94 29.15
CA GLY A 764 -18.30 6.07 29.46
C GLY A 764 -19.48 6.14 28.47
N VAL A 765 -19.43 6.98 27.44
CA VAL A 765 -20.58 7.31 26.56
C VAL A 765 -20.29 7.09 25.07
N SER A 766 -19.04 7.32 24.63
CA SER A 766 -18.63 7.15 23.24
C SER A 766 -18.64 5.68 22.79
N ALA A 767 -18.58 5.44 21.48
CA ALA A 767 -18.39 4.07 20.97
C ALA A 767 -17.04 3.48 21.45
N PRO A 768 -16.96 2.18 21.78
CA PRO A 768 -15.72 1.55 22.20
C PRO A 768 -14.66 1.61 21.08
N PHE A 769 -13.41 1.84 21.47
CA PHE A 769 -12.28 1.90 20.55
C PHE A 769 -11.87 0.48 20.13
N VAL A 770 -12.22 0.10 18.91
CA VAL A 770 -11.96 -1.23 18.34
C VAL A 770 -10.79 -1.18 17.36
N VAL A 771 -9.80 -2.06 17.56
CA VAL A 771 -8.64 -2.20 16.67
C VAL A 771 -8.41 -3.67 16.35
N TYR A 772 -8.09 -3.97 15.09
CA TYR A 772 -7.71 -5.31 14.65
C TYR A 772 -6.19 -5.51 14.60
N GLY A 773 -5.78 -6.76 14.71
CA GLY A 773 -4.37 -7.15 14.80
C GLY A 773 -4.03 -8.36 13.93
N LEU A 774 -3.08 -8.17 13.01
CA LEU A 774 -2.46 -9.28 12.28
C LEU A 774 -1.21 -9.78 13.04
N PRO A 775 -1.19 -11.05 13.50
CA PRO A 775 0.02 -11.70 14.00
C PRO A 775 1.03 -11.97 12.85
N PRO A 776 2.35 -11.87 13.12
CA PRO A 776 2.97 -11.50 14.39
C PRO A 776 2.86 -10.01 14.72
N PHE A 777 2.64 -9.71 15.99
CA PHE A 777 2.91 -8.39 16.56
C PHE A 777 4.41 -8.22 16.82
N ASN A 778 4.84 -6.96 16.78
CA ASN A 778 6.11 -6.51 17.36
C ASN A 778 5.83 -5.29 18.27
N THR A 779 6.78 -4.97 19.12
CA THR A 779 6.73 -3.86 20.09
C THR A 779 6.43 -2.52 19.43
N VAL A 780 7.09 -2.22 18.31
CA VAL A 780 6.93 -0.98 17.51
C VAL A 780 5.49 -0.77 17.02
N LEU A 781 4.91 -1.76 16.33
CA LEU A 781 3.56 -1.66 15.76
C LEU A 781 2.46 -1.88 16.81
N ALA A 782 2.79 -2.52 17.94
CA ALA A 782 1.95 -2.51 19.14
C ALA A 782 1.91 -1.11 19.77
N ARG A 783 3.06 -0.44 19.90
CA ARG A 783 3.19 0.92 20.47
C ARG A 783 2.40 1.94 19.64
N ALA A 784 2.45 1.85 18.31
CA ALA A 784 1.63 2.68 17.41
C ALA A 784 0.11 2.42 17.51
N VAL A 785 -0.32 1.23 17.96
CA VAL A 785 -1.73 0.96 18.29
C VAL A 785 -2.09 1.53 19.66
N VAL A 786 -1.29 1.25 20.70
CA VAL A 786 -1.54 1.70 22.07
C VAL A 786 -1.51 3.23 22.19
N ALA A 787 -0.61 3.92 21.47
CA ALA A 787 -0.52 5.38 21.47
C ALA A 787 -1.76 6.09 20.89
N ARG A 788 -2.65 5.37 20.19
CA ARG A 788 -3.94 5.90 19.69
C ARG A 788 -5.13 5.55 20.61
N SER A 789 -4.89 4.83 21.71
CA SER A 789 -5.91 4.56 22.72
C SER A 789 -6.27 5.83 23.49
N PRO A 790 -7.56 6.05 23.86
CA PRO A 790 -7.96 7.11 24.79
C PRO A 790 -7.25 7.08 26.15
N TYR A 791 -6.57 5.98 26.48
CA TYR A 791 -5.85 5.76 27.74
C TYR A 791 -4.32 5.91 27.60
N ALA A 792 -3.80 6.28 26.42
CA ALA A 792 -2.35 6.30 26.12
C ALA A 792 -1.50 7.15 27.07
N HIS A 793 -2.09 8.16 27.72
CA HIS A 793 -1.42 9.04 28.70
C HIS A 793 -1.66 8.64 30.17
N ARG A 794 -2.43 7.57 30.44
CA ARG A 794 -2.78 7.13 31.80
C ARG A 794 -1.88 6.01 32.33
N ALA A 795 -1.10 5.35 31.48
CA ALA A 795 -0.23 4.22 31.83
C ALA A 795 1.08 4.25 31.02
N PRO A 796 2.20 3.72 31.55
CA PRO A 796 3.31 3.30 30.69
C PRO A 796 2.83 2.15 29.79
N PRO A 797 3.06 2.18 28.46
CA PRO A 797 2.55 1.16 27.56
C PRO A 797 3.25 -0.20 27.72
N GLU A 798 4.47 -0.25 28.24
CA GLU A 798 5.38 -1.42 28.23
C GLU A 798 4.73 -2.74 28.69
N PRO A 799 4.01 -2.83 29.83
CA PRO A 799 3.37 -4.08 30.25
C PRO A 799 2.29 -4.57 29.27
N LEU A 800 1.55 -3.64 28.65
CA LEU A 800 0.56 -3.97 27.63
C LEU A 800 1.23 -4.39 26.31
N LEU A 801 2.35 -3.77 25.92
CA LEU A 801 3.12 -4.20 24.75
C LEU A 801 3.66 -5.63 24.92
N GLN A 802 4.09 -5.99 26.12
CA GLN A 802 4.51 -7.35 26.47
C GLN A 802 3.34 -8.33 26.36
N ALA A 803 2.21 -8.08 27.02
CA ALA A 803 1.02 -8.94 26.98
C ALA A 803 0.47 -9.14 25.55
N LEU A 804 0.36 -8.07 24.75
CA LEU A 804 -0.08 -8.14 23.35
C LEU A 804 0.87 -8.97 22.48
N THR A 805 2.18 -8.83 22.69
CA THR A 805 3.18 -9.57 21.91
C THR A 805 3.25 -11.04 22.35
N ALA A 806 3.10 -11.33 23.65
CA ALA A 806 3.01 -12.68 24.19
C ALA A 806 1.81 -13.46 23.63
N LEU A 807 0.61 -12.86 23.64
CA LEU A 807 -0.59 -13.43 22.99
C LEU A 807 -0.34 -13.71 21.50
N SER A 808 0.31 -12.78 20.80
CA SER A 808 0.62 -12.95 19.39
C SER A 808 1.66 -14.05 19.15
N GLN A 809 2.66 -14.21 20.02
CA GLN A 809 3.66 -15.30 19.95
C GLN A 809 2.98 -16.65 20.22
N ALA A 810 2.10 -16.75 21.22
CA ALA A 810 1.34 -17.95 21.54
C ALA A 810 0.52 -18.43 20.33
N VAL A 811 -0.19 -17.51 19.66
CA VAL A 811 -0.89 -17.81 18.40
C VAL A 811 0.10 -18.18 17.29
N CYS A 812 1.21 -17.45 17.10
CA CYS A 812 2.18 -17.78 16.05
C CYS A 812 2.77 -19.18 16.19
N ASP A 813 3.08 -19.61 17.42
CA ASP A 813 3.72 -20.90 17.68
C ASP A 813 2.75 -22.09 17.68
N VAL A 814 1.55 -21.93 18.25
CA VAL A 814 0.60 -23.03 18.42
C VAL A 814 -0.50 -22.89 17.37
N ARG A 815 -0.37 -23.66 16.27
CA ARG A 815 -1.29 -23.64 15.12
C ARG A 815 -2.66 -24.23 15.46
N GLU A 816 -2.71 -25.02 16.52
CA GLU A 816 -3.88 -25.73 17.02
C GLU A 816 -4.95 -24.75 17.56
N ILE A 817 -4.58 -23.53 18.00
CA ILE A 817 -5.55 -22.52 18.47
C ILE A 817 -6.34 -21.95 17.29
N VAL A 818 -7.65 -22.15 17.26
CA VAL A 818 -8.59 -21.58 16.27
C VAL A 818 -9.36 -20.37 16.80
N GLU A 819 -9.49 -20.24 18.12
CA GLU A 819 -10.23 -19.14 18.75
C GLU A 819 -9.66 -18.84 20.14
N MET A 820 -9.75 -17.59 20.57
CA MET A 820 -9.37 -17.17 21.92
C MET A 820 -10.22 -15.97 22.35
N SER A 821 -10.71 -15.95 23.58
CA SER A 821 -11.35 -14.81 24.21
C SER A 821 -10.81 -14.63 25.63
N LEU A 822 -10.49 -13.40 26.02
CA LEU A 822 -10.08 -13.03 27.38
C LEU A 822 -10.26 -11.52 27.60
N VAL A 823 -10.15 -11.08 28.86
CA VAL A 823 -9.94 -9.67 29.20
C VAL A 823 -8.51 -9.47 29.69
N LEU A 824 -7.84 -8.41 29.23
CA LEU A 824 -6.59 -7.91 29.79
C LEU A 824 -6.87 -6.72 30.69
N ARG A 825 -6.65 -6.87 32.00
CA ARG A 825 -6.79 -5.80 32.99
C ARG A 825 -5.49 -5.03 33.11
N VAL A 826 -5.51 -3.75 32.75
CA VAL A 826 -4.34 -2.87 32.77
C VAL A 826 -4.27 -2.12 34.10
N ARG A 827 -3.20 -2.34 34.87
CA ARG A 827 -2.81 -1.58 36.07
C ARG A 827 -1.55 -0.73 35.75
N PRO A 828 -1.14 0.24 36.60
CA PRO A 828 0.00 1.14 36.29
C PRO A 828 1.34 0.44 36.03
N THR A 829 1.56 -0.76 36.56
CA THR A 829 2.83 -1.49 36.50
C THR A 829 2.74 -2.86 35.81
N ARG A 830 1.53 -3.41 35.61
CA ARG A 830 1.33 -4.79 35.14
C ARG A 830 0.02 -4.99 34.38
N VAL A 831 -0.10 -6.11 33.66
CA VAL A 831 -1.30 -6.49 32.90
C VAL A 831 -1.62 -7.96 33.17
N VAL A 832 -2.77 -8.22 33.77
CA VAL A 832 -3.23 -9.58 34.12
C VAL A 832 -4.33 -10.07 33.17
N ALA A 833 -4.34 -11.36 32.88
CA ALA A 833 -5.41 -11.99 32.11
C ALA A 833 -6.58 -12.43 33.02
N LEU A 834 -7.81 -12.22 32.53
CA LEU A 834 -9.07 -12.55 33.19
C LEU A 834 -9.97 -13.36 32.25
N GLY A 835 -10.62 -14.39 32.82
CA GLY A 835 -11.62 -15.23 32.15
C GLY A 835 -11.24 -15.80 30.78
N PRO A 836 -10.04 -16.37 30.56
CA PRO A 836 -9.65 -16.87 29.26
C PRO A 836 -10.40 -18.15 28.86
N HIS A 837 -10.86 -18.17 27.61
CA HIS A 837 -11.37 -19.35 26.90
C HIS A 837 -10.58 -19.49 25.58
N ILE A 838 -10.06 -20.69 25.32
CA ILE A 838 -9.17 -20.99 24.19
C ILE A 838 -9.71 -22.22 23.47
N ARG A 839 -10.09 -22.10 22.19
CA ARG A 839 -10.59 -23.22 21.39
C ARG A 839 -9.51 -23.76 20.46
N LEU A 840 -9.42 -25.09 20.40
CA LEU A 840 -8.43 -25.86 19.67
C LEU A 840 -9.06 -26.65 18.50
N ALA A 841 -8.27 -26.88 17.46
CA ALA A 841 -8.58 -27.82 16.38
C ALA A 841 -7.29 -28.45 15.83
N THR A 842 -7.42 -29.49 15.02
CA THR A 842 -6.29 -30.16 14.34
C THR A 842 -5.53 -29.26 13.36
N GLY A 843 -6.10 -28.11 13.00
CA GLY A 843 -5.39 -26.99 12.38
C GLY A 843 -6.33 -25.87 11.94
N ARG A 844 -5.73 -24.71 11.66
CA ARG A 844 -6.40 -23.51 11.14
C ARG A 844 -5.76 -23.00 9.84
N SER A 845 -6.28 -21.91 9.30
CA SER A 845 -5.75 -21.20 8.13
C SER A 845 -4.31 -20.70 8.32
N ARG A 846 -3.69 -20.27 7.22
CA ARG A 846 -2.32 -19.75 7.24
C ARG A 846 -2.31 -18.28 7.67
N LEU A 847 -1.37 -17.91 8.53
CA LEU A 847 -1.08 -16.51 8.87
C LEU A 847 -0.82 -15.69 7.60
N ALA A 848 -1.44 -14.51 7.49
CA ALA A 848 -1.23 -13.56 6.39
C ALA A 848 0.19 -12.97 6.35
N ILE A 849 0.91 -12.96 7.48
CA ILE A 849 2.34 -12.63 7.54
C ILE A 849 3.07 -13.88 8.04
N VAL A 850 4.21 -14.24 7.43
CA VAL A 850 5.03 -15.36 7.95
C VAL A 850 5.78 -14.90 9.20
N PRO A 851 5.60 -15.57 10.36
CA PRO A 851 6.32 -15.23 11.57
C PRO A 851 7.77 -15.70 11.48
N TYR A 852 8.62 -15.15 12.35
CA TYR A 852 10.02 -15.53 12.46
C TYR A 852 10.18 -17.06 12.69
N PRO A 853 10.89 -17.79 11.81
CA PRO A 853 10.93 -19.25 11.85
C PRO A 853 11.90 -19.80 12.91
N ARG A 854 11.52 -19.70 14.19
CA ARG A 854 12.29 -20.15 15.37
C ARG A 854 12.82 -21.59 15.28
N TYR A 855 12.16 -22.47 14.55
CA TYR A 855 12.58 -23.87 14.36
C TYR A 855 13.89 -24.03 13.57
N LEU A 856 14.41 -22.95 12.97
CA LEU A 856 15.71 -22.88 12.30
C LEU A 856 16.83 -22.34 13.23
N GLU A 857 16.52 -21.93 14.46
CA GLU A 857 17.51 -21.48 15.46
C GLU A 857 18.19 -22.69 16.11
N GLN A 858 19.52 -22.76 16.06
CA GLN A 858 20.31 -23.83 16.67
C GLN A 858 21.65 -23.31 17.19
N GLN A 859 22.00 -23.63 18.44
CA GLN A 859 23.38 -23.53 18.93
C GLN A 859 24.19 -24.72 18.42
N LEU A 860 25.42 -24.48 17.99
CA LEU A 860 26.35 -25.47 17.45
C LEU A 860 27.75 -25.22 18.01
N ASP A 861 28.43 -26.27 18.44
CA ASP A 861 29.85 -26.19 18.81
C ASP A 861 30.70 -26.24 17.52
N TRP A 862 31.40 -25.16 17.22
CA TRP A 862 32.20 -24.96 16.01
C TRP A 862 33.65 -24.65 16.39
N ARG A 863 34.55 -25.63 16.18
CA ARG A 863 35.99 -25.51 16.49
C ARG A 863 36.33 -25.21 17.96
N GLY A 864 35.39 -25.41 18.89
CA GLY A 864 35.52 -25.10 20.32
C GLY A 864 34.84 -23.80 20.74
N GLU A 865 34.39 -22.97 19.79
CA GLU A 865 33.50 -21.84 20.04
C GLU A 865 32.04 -22.28 19.89
N ARG A 866 31.14 -21.71 20.69
CA ARG A 866 29.70 -22.04 20.66
C ARG A 866 28.94 -20.97 19.88
N ILE A 867 28.61 -21.25 18.63
CA ILE A 867 27.95 -20.31 17.73
C ILE A 867 26.45 -20.56 17.66
N THR A 868 25.67 -19.51 17.42
CA THR A 868 24.23 -19.61 17.13
C THR A 868 24.00 -19.44 15.62
N VAL A 869 23.43 -20.46 14.98
CA VAL A 869 22.95 -20.36 13.59
C VAL A 869 21.44 -20.15 13.62
N ARG A 870 20.98 -19.05 13.02
CA ARG A 870 19.55 -18.68 13.01
C ARG A 870 19.17 -17.85 11.78
N PRO A 871 17.88 -17.75 11.43
CA PRO A 871 17.42 -16.74 10.48
C PRO A 871 17.78 -15.34 10.96
N ILE A 872 18.15 -14.47 10.02
CA ILE A 872 18.39 -13.05 10.29
C ILE A 872 17.09 -12.39 10.75
N ARG A 873 17.23 -11.34 11.54
CA ARG A 873 16.17 -10.47 12.04
C ARG A 873 16.52 -9.02 11.72
N PRO A 874 15.54 -8.08 11.70
CA PRO A 874 15.83 -6.65 11.65
C PRO A 874 16.90 -6.21 12.65
N GLU A 875 16.84 -6.73 13.89
CA GLU A 875 17.79 -6.51 14.99
C GLU A 875 19.26 -6.71 14.62
N ASP A 876 19.54 -7.55 13.63
CA ASP A 876 20.91 -7.88 13.23
C ASP A 876 21.58 -6.78 12.38
N GLU A 877 20.92 -5.65 12.09
CA GLU A 877 21.49 -4.62 11.20
C GLU A 877 22.87 -4.11 11.65
N ALA A 878 23.08 -3.92 12.96
CA ALA A 878 24.37 -3.49 13.48
C ALA A 878 25.48 -4.55 13.26
N ALA A 879 25.18 -5.82 13.55
CA ALA A 879 26.11 -6.94 13.37
C ALA A 879 26.34 -7.28 11.89
N HIS A 880 25.34 -7.09 11.03
CA HIS A 880 25.45 -7.27 9.59
C HIS A 880 26.22 -6.12 8.93
N ARG A 881 26.09 -4.90 9.46
CA ARG A 881 26.94 -3.75 9.10
C ARG A 881 28.40 -4.03 9.45
N GLU A 882 28.68 -4.56 10.64
CA GLU A 882 30.04 -4.97 11.03
C GLU A 882 30.60 -6.04 10.06
N LEU A 883 29.83 -7.09 9.76
CA LEU A 883 30.22 -8.12 8.79
C LEU A 883 30.59 -7.52 7.42
N LEU A 884 29.79 -6.58 6.90
CA LEU A 884 30.04 -5.92 5.61
C LEU A 884 31.24 -4.97 5.67
N SER A 885 31.40 -4.21 6.75
CA SER A 885 32.53 -3.30 6.97
C SER A 885 33.86 -4.03 7.20
N ALA A 886 33.81 -5.29 7.66
CA ALA A 886 34.98 -6.16 7.79
C ALA A 886 35.39 -6.85 6.47
N MET A 887 34.64 -6.70 5.38
CA MET A 887 35.00 -7.28 4.07
C MET A 887 36.07 -6.45 3.35
N THR A 888 36.94 -7.13 2.60
CA THR A 888 37.87 -6.44 1.70
C THR A 888 37.13 -5.85 0.49
N PRO A 889 37.68 -4.83 -0.21
CA PRO A 889 37.07 -4.31 -1.43
C PRO A 889 36.85 -5.38 -2.51
N ASP A 890 37.76 -6.36 -2.62
CA ASP A 890 37.59 -7.49 -3.53
C ASP A 890 36.53 -8.48 -3.08
N ASP A 891 36.30 -8.67 -1.77
CA ASP A 891 35.17 -9.49 -1.29
C ASP A 891 33.82 -8.87 -1.61
N LEU A 892 33.69 -7.55 -1.45
CA LEU A 892 32.50 -6.82 -1.88
C LEU A 892 32.33 -6.92 -3.40
N ARG A 893 33.42 -6.75 -4.17
CA ARG A 893 33.40 -6.88 -5.64
C ARG A 893 33.02 -8.30 -6.10
N MET A 894 33.53 -9.34 -5.45
CA MET A 894 33.22 -10.75 -5.74
C MET A 894 31.80 -11.16 -5.31
N ARG A 895 31.20 -10.48 -4.32
CA ARG A 895 29.84 -10.76 -3.82
C ARG A 895 28.75 -9.98 -4.56
N PHE A 896 29.05 -8.75 -4.99
CA PHE A 896 28.07 -7.84 -5.59
C PHE A 896 28.38 -7.47 -7.04
N PHE A 897 29.33 -8.18 -7.69
CA PHE A 897 29.73 -8.01 -9.09
C PHE A 897 30.20 -6.59 -9.48
N GLY A 898 30.54 -5.75 -8.48
CA GLY A 898 30.88 -4.35 -8.69
C GLY A 898 31.48 -3.68 -7.45
N ALA A 899 32.16 -2.55 -7.66
CA ALA A 899 32.88 -1.84 -6.61
C ALA A 899 31.95 -1.01 -5.70
N ILE A 900 31.42 -1.63 -4.64
CA ILE A 900 30.70 -0.94 -3.56
C ILE A 900 31.72 -0.31 -2.60
N ARG A 901 31.54 0.97 -2.26
CA ARG A 901 32.41 1.73 -1.34
C ARG A 901 31.86 1.90 0.08
N ASN A 902 30.54 1.90 0.24
CA ASN A 902 29.82 2.03 1.50
C ASN A 902 28.38 1.51 1.31
N PHE A 903 27.73 1.12 2.40
CA PHE A 903 26.29 0.85 2.45
C PHE A 903 25.59 1.89 3.32
N ASP A 904 24.46 2.43 2.88
CA ASP A 904 23.59 3.25 3.73
C ASP A 904 22.65 2.39 4.59
N HIS A 905 22.07 2.98 5.64
CA HIS A 905 21.13 2.31 6.56
C HIS A 905 19.95 1.65 5.82
N SER A 906 19.41 2.28 4.77
CA SER A 906 18.31 1.70 3.99
C SER A 906 18.74 0.48 3.16
N GLN A 907 20.01 0.40 2.75
CA GLN A 907 20.55 -0.78 2.07
C GLN A 907 20.71 -1.95 3.04
N ILE A 908 21.27 -1.70 4.24
CA ILE A 908 21.51 -2.77 5.22
C ILE A 908 20.20 -3.26 5.84
N ALA A 909 19.25 -2.36 6.15
CA ALA A 909 17.92 -2.76 6.59
C ALA A 909 17.16 -3.58 5.51
N ARG A 910 17.33 -3.31 4.20
CA ARG A 910 16.82 -4.20 3.13
C ARG A 910 17.50 -5.59 3.11
N MET A 911 18.69 -5.74 3.70
CA MET A 911 19.40 -7.01 3.81
C MET A 911 19.01 -7.81 5.06
N THR A 912 18.65 -7.15 6.17
CA THR A 912 18.24 -7.82 7.42
C THR A 912 16.73 -8.03 7.56
N GLN A 913 15.92 -7.19 6.92
CA GLN A 913 14.46 -7.27 7.00
C GLN A 913 13.81 -8.13 5.92
N ILE A 914 14.18 -9.41 5.87
CA ILE A 914 13.72 -10.33 4.83
C ILE A 914 12.20 -10.61 4.91
N ASP A 915 11.61 -11.12 3.84
CA ASP A 915 10.26 -11.71 3.89
C ASP A 915 10.38 -13.24 3.88
N TYR A 916 10.14 -13.85 5.05
CA TYR A 916 10.30 -15.30 5.29
C TYR A 916 9.38 -16.20 4.43
N ASP A 917 8.41 -15.66 3.68
CA ASP A 917 7.63 -16.43 2.72
C ASP A 917 8.35 -16.64 1.37
N ARG A 918 9.22 -15.71 0.98
CA ARG A 918 9.93 -15.66 -0.33
C ARG A 918 11.44 -15.85 -0.21
N GLU A 919 12.02 -15.28 0.84
CA GLU A 919 13.45 -15.23 1.11
C GLU A 919 13.78 -15.95 2.41
N MET A 920 14.94 -16.60 2.46
CA MET A 920 15.57 -17.00 3.71
C MET A 920 17.01 -16.51 3.76
N ALA A 921 17.39 -15.85 4.84
CA ALA A 921 18.77 -15.56 5.14
C ALA A 921 19.12 -16.10 6.53
N LEU A 922 20.11 -16.98 6.58
CA LEU A 922 20.63 -17.57 7.81
C LEU A 922 21.98 -16.91 8.15
N ILE A 923 22.13 -16.48 9.39
CA ILE A 923 23.39 -15.96 9.94
C ILE A 923 23.99 -16.94 10.94
N ALA A 924 25.30 -16.93 11.05
CA ALA A 924 26.04 -17.50 12.16
C ALA A 924 26.53 -16.35 13.05
N THR A 925 26.10 -16.31 14.31
CA THR A 925 26.55 -15.35 15.31
C THR A 925 27.39 -16.00 16.40
N LEU A 926 28.32 -15.23 16.94
CA LEU A 926 29.03 -15.50 18.18
C LEU A 926 28.73 -14.33 19.12
N ASP A 927 28.33 -14.62 20.35
CA ASP A 927 27.97 -13.59 21.33
C ASP A 927 29.22 -13.23 22.17
N ASP A 928 29.49 -11.94 22.38
CA ASP A 928 30.63 -11.47 23.18
C ASP A 928 30.38 -11.57 24.70
N ALA A 929 31.37 -11.15 25.50
CA ALA A 929 31.28 -11.15 26.96
C ALA A 929 30.24 -10.16 27.52
N ASP A 930 29.82 -9.16 26.73
CA ASP A 930 28.75 -8.20 27.05
C ASP A 930 27.38 -8.69 26.53
N GLY A 931 27.30 -9.86 25.90
CA GLY A 931 26.09 -10.45 25.33
C GLY A 931 25.69 -9.93 23.94
N ARG A 932 26.60 -9.28 23.21
CA ARG A 932 26.36 -8.75 21.85
C ARG A 932 26.69 -9.79 20.78
N ALA A 933 25.75 -10.02 19.89
CA ALA A 933 25.89 -10.96 18.78
C ALA A 933 26.71 -10.36 17.62
N HIS A 934 27.93 -10.86 17.38
CA HIS A 934 28.73 -10.56 16.20
C HIS A 934 28.41 -11.53 15.06
N THR A 935 28.18 -11.04 13.84
CA THR A 935 27.91 -11.92 12.68
C THR A 935 29.22 -12.39 12.03
N LEU A 936 29.48 -13.71 12.05
CA LEU A 936 30.64 -14.34 11.43
C LEU A 936 30.43 -14.69 9.95
N GLY A 937 29.18 -14.87 9.54
CA GLY A 937 28.81 -15.15 8.15
C GLY A 937 27.30 -15.17 7.94
N ALA A 938 26.89 -15.00 6.69
CA ALA A 938 25.50 -14.95 6.28
C ALA A 938 25.31 -15.65 4.92
N VAL A 939 24.28 -16.49 4.81
CA VAL A 939 23.84 -17.07 3.54
C VAL A 939 22.38 -16.69 3.28
N ARG A 940 22.06 -16.35 2.04
CA ARG A 940 20.74 -15.91 1.57
C ARG A 940 20.27 -16.84 0.45
N ALA A 941 18.98 -17.11 0.39
CA ALA A 941 18.29 -17.78 -0.72
C ALA A 941 17.01 -16.99 -1.05
N VAL A 942 16.84 -16.61 -2.32
CA VAL A 942 15.68 -15.86 -2.84
C VAL A 942 14.94 -16.77 -3.80
N THR A 943 13.70 -17.12 -3.47
CA THR A 943 12.93 -18.15 -4.19
C THR A 943 12.03 -17.54 -5.25
N ASP A 944 11.98 -18.15 -6.43
CA ASP A 944 11.19 -17.65 -7.54
C ASP A 944 9.68 -17.79 -7.35
N PRO A 945 8.88 -17.02 -8.12
CA PRO A 945 7.82 -17.59 -8.94
C PRO A 945 6.92 -18.62 -8.28
N ASP A 946 7.23 -19.86 -8.63
CA ASP A 946 6.38 -21.02 -8.49
C ASP A 946 7.08 -22.07 -7.59
N ASN A 947 8.12 -21.63 -6.85
CA ASN A 947 9.03 -22.47 -6.07
C ASN A 947 9.81 -23.46 -6.97
N GLU A 948 10.08 -23.10 -8.22
CA GLU A 948 10.85 -23.93 -9.16
C GLU A 948 12.35 -23.83 -8.89
N ALA A 949 12.88 -22.61 -8.77
CA ALA A 949 14.27 -22.32 -8.43
C ALA A 949 14.40 -21.35 -7.24
N THR A 950 15.55 -21.40 -6.58
CA THR A 950 15.97 -20.42 -5.59
C THR A 950 17.42 -20.00 -5.83
N GLU A 951 17.68 -18.70 -5.86
CA GLU A 951 19.00 -18.11 -6.07
C GLU A 951 19.71 -17.91 -4.73
N PHE A 952 20.95 -18.41 -4.59
CA PHE A 952 21.71 -18.30 -3.35
C PHE A 952 22.84 -17.25 -3.42
N ALA A 953 23.15 -16.62 -2.28
CA ALA A 953 24.32 -15.75 -2.11
C ALA A 953 24.91 -15.89 -0.70
N ILE A 954 26.24 -16.05 -0.59
CA ILE A 954 26.93 -16.28 0.70
C ILE A 954 28.02 -15.24 1.00
N ALA A 955 28.23 -15.00 2.29
CA ALA A 955 29.26 -14.12 2.87
C ALA A 955 29.86 -14.78 4.11
N VAL A 956 31.17 -14.67 4.27
CA VAL A 956 31.92 -15.10 5.46
C VAL A 956 32.96 -14.04 5.77
N ARG A 957 33.04 -13.59 7.03
CA ARG A 957 34.00 -12.61 7.53
C ARG A 957 35.44 -13.06 7.17
N PRO A 958 36.36 -12.20 6.67
CA PRO A 958 37.60 -12.67 6.04
C PRO A 958 38.50 -13.54 6.91
N ASP A 959 38.59 -13.22 8.19
CA ASP A 959 39.29 -13.96 9.26
C ASP A 959 38.66 -15.32 9.59
N GLN A 960 37.46 -15.61 9.09
CA GLN A 960 36.72 -16.86 9.28
C GLN A 960 36.66 -17.73 8.01
N LYS A 961 37.26 -17.29 6.90
CA LYS A 961 37.43 -18.08 5.67
C LYS A 961 38.36 -19.27 5.90
N GLY A 962 38.22 -20.31 5.08
CA GLY A 962 38.96 -21.58 5.26
C GLY A 962 38.53 -22.41 6.49
N LYS A 963 37.89 -21.81 7.50
CA LYS A 963 37.49 -22.50 8.74
C LYS A 963 36.25 -23.42 8.59
N GLY A 964 35.63 -23.45 7.41
CA GLY A 964 34.48 -24.33 7.09
C GLY A 964 33.10 -23.72 7.33
N LEU A 965 32.99 -22.51 7.90
CA LEU A 965 31.73 -21.83 8.19
C LEU A 965 30.82 -21.72 6.96
N GLY A 966 31.40 -21.38 5.80
CA GLY A 966 30.67 -21.27 4.54
C GLY A 966 30.01 -22.58 4.08
N ARG A 967 30.65 -23.74 4.32
CA ARG A 967 30.08 -25.06 4.01
C ARG A 967 28.92 -25.40 4.92
N MET A 968 29.06 -25.14 6.23
CA MET A 968 27.99 -25.31 7.21
C MET A 968 26.75 -24.48 6.83
N LEU A 969 26.93 -23.18 6.56
CA LEU A 969 25.85 -22.29 6.13
C LEU A 969 25.21 -22.78 4.81
N MET A 970 26.02 -23.17 3.82
CA MET A 970 25.53 -23.68 2.53
C MET A 970 24.67 -24.95 2.70
N THR A 971 25.12 -25.92 3.50
CA THR A 971 24.30 -27.12 3.81
C THR A 971 22.95 -26.73 4.41
N ARG A 972 22.92 -25.79 5.37
CA ARG A 972 21.66 -25.37 6.02
C ARG A 972 20.70 -24.65 5.08
N ILE A 973 21.17 -23.84 4.14
CA ILE A 973 20.27 -23.18 3.17
C ILE A 973 19.75 -24.16 2.10
N ILE A 974 20.56 -25.15 1.70
CA ILE A 974 20.15 -26.25 0.82
C ILE A 974 19.04 -27.08 1.51
N ASP A 975 19.23 -27.46 2.77
CA ASP A 975 18.23 -28.25 3.51
C ASP A 975 16.95 -27.47 3.80
N TYR A 976 17.04 -26.15 4.04
CA TYR A 976 15.88 -25.26 4.05
C TYR A 976 15.11 -25.31 2.71
N ALA A 977 15.80 -25.13 1.58
CA ALA A 977 15.16 -25.14 0.26
C ALA A 977 14.55 -26.53 -0.08
N ARG A 978 15.18 -27.62 0.32
CA ARG A 978 14.60 -28.98 0.28
C ARG A 978 13.31 -29.08 1.10
N SER A 979 13.31 -28.56 2.34
CA SER A 979 12.10 -28.55 3.20
C SER A 979 10.96 -27.67 2.66
N ARG A 980 11.29 -26.62 1.90
CA ARG A 980 10.34 -25.80 1.14
C ARG A 980 9.82 -26.52 -0.11
N GLY A 981 10.41 -27.65 -0.49
CA GLY A 981 10.08 -28.37 -1.71
C GLY A 981 10.45 -27.61 -2.98
N THR A 982 11.48 -26.75 -2.94
CA THR A 982 11.99 -26.08 -4.15
C THR A 982 12.67 -27.11 -5.06
N ALA A 983 12.49 -27.04 -6.39
CA ALA A 983 13.02 -28.06 -7.30
C ALA A 983 14.52 -27.88 -7.62
N TRP A 984 15.00 -26.63 -7.73
CA TRP A 984 16.38 -26.28 -8.06
C TRP A 984 16.96 -25.21 -7.12
N MET A 985 18.28 -25.23 -6.92
CA MET A 985 19.05 -24.11 -6.39
C MET A 985 20.07 -23.66 -7.44
N ILE A 986 20.17 -22.35 -7.64
CA ILE A 986 21.01 -21.71 -8.66
C ILE A 986 21.80 -20.55 -8.06
N GLY A 987 22.85 -20.11 -8.75
CA GLY A 987 23.59 -18.90 -8.40
C GLY A 987 24.74 -18.67 -9.37
N GLU A 988 25.35 -17.50 -9.33
CA GLU A 988 26.48 -17.14 -10.19
C GLU A 988 27.66 -16.61 -9.38
N ALA A 989 28.87 -16.68 -9.95
CA ALA A 989 30.05 -16.02 -9.40
C ALA A 989 31.01 -15.58 -10.51
N LEU A 990 31.85 -14.59 -10.21
CA LEU A 990 33.01 -14.27 -11.05
C LEU A 990 33.93 -15.49 -11.16
N ARG A 991 34.44 -15.77 -12.37
CA ARG A 991 35.30 -16.92 -12.70
C ARG A 991 36.58 -17.00 -11.85
N GLU A 992 37.06 -15.85 -11.39
CA GLU A 992 38.21 -15.69 -10.49
C GLU A 992 37.93 -16.02 -9.02
N ASN A 993 36.66 -16.12 -8.60
CA ASN A 993 36.26 -16.47 -7.24
C ASN A 993 36.38 -17.99 -7.00
N THR A 994 37.62 -18.49 -7.05
CA THR A 994 37.97 -19.91 -6.89
C THR A 994 37.47 -20.50 -5.58
N ALA A 995 37.43 -19.69 -4.50
CA ALA A 995 36.89 -20.10 -3.20
C ALA A 995 35.39 -20.43 -3.27
N MET A 996 34.57 -19.59 -3.93
CA MET A 996 33.16 -19.88 -4.15
C MET A 996 32.98 -21.07 -5.10
N ILE A 997 33.78 -21.17 -6.16
CA ILE A 997 33.71 -22.28 -7.10
C ILE A 997 34.04 -23.63 -6.42
N SER A 998 34.99 -23.67 -5.47
CA SER A 998 35.20 -24.86 -4.64
C SER A 998 33.99 -25.13 -3.76
N LEU A 999 33.54 -24.14 -2.98
CA LEU A 999 32.41 -24.29 -2.05
C LEU A 999 31.13 -24.79 -2.74
N ALA A 1000 30.84 -24.35 -3.96
CA ALA A 1000 29.73 -24.86 -4.76
C ALA A 1000 29.94 -26.35 -5.14
N LYS A 1001 31.12 -26.74 -5.63
CA LYS A 1001 31.43 -28.15 -5.94
C LYS A 1001 31.35 -29.04 -4.68
N ASP A 1002 31.92 -28.58 -3.57
CA ASP A 1002 31.93 -29.26 -2.27
C ASP A 1002 30.54 -29.38 -1.62
N SER A 1003 29.56 -28.64 -2.17
CA SER A 1003 28.13 -28.66 -1.82
C SER A 1003 27.25 -29.35 -2.89
N GLY A 1004 27.85 -29.94 -3.93
CA GLY A 1004 27.16 -30.75 -4.94
C GLY A 1004 26.63 -30.02 -6.18
N PHE A 1005 26.95 -28.74 -6.37
CA PHE A 1005 26.51 -28.00 -7.56
C PHE A 1005 27.29 -28.42 -8.82
N ALA A 1006 26.57 -28.62 -9.92
CA ALA A 1006 27.17 -28.59 -11.25
C ALA A 1006 27.59 -27.15 -11.59
N VAL A 1007 28.73 -27.00 -12.26
CA VAL A 1007 29.30 -25.71 -12.66
C VAL A 1007 29.33 -25.61 -14.19
N SER A 1008 28.83 -24.52 -14.75
CA SER A 1008 28.81 -24.26 -16.20
C SER A 1008 29.26 -22.84 -16.54
N SER A 1009 29.76 -22.64 -17.75
CA SER A 1009 30.00 -21.30 -18.30
C SER A 1009 28.70 -20.61 -18.69
N THR A 1010 28.58 -19.32 -18.37
CA THR A 1010 27.53 -18.41 -18.86
C THR A 1010 27.90 -17.84 -20.24
N GLU A 1011 26.99 -17.07 -20.86
CA GLU A 1011 27.28 -16.28 -22.06
C GLU A 1011 28.30 -15.16 -21.80
N GLU A 1012 28.35 -14.64 -20.56
CA GLU A 1012 29.33 -13.63 -20.15
C GLU A 1012 30.67 -14.29 -19.73
N PRO A 1013 31.80 -14.02 -20.42
CA PRO A 1013 33.05 -14.77 -20.18
C PRO A 1013 33.61 -14.66 -18.76
N GLY A 1014 33.34 -13.56 -18.06
CA GLY A 1014 33.81 -13.32 -16.69
C GLY A 1014 33.07 -14.11 -15.61
N VAL A 1015 31.96 -14.78 -15.93
CA VAL A 1015 31.05 -15.40 -14.96
C VAL A 1015 31.00 -16.93 -15.13
N VAL A 1016 30.64 -17.62 -14.05
CA VAL A 1016 30.27 -19.04 -14.02
C VAL A 1016 28.96 -19.22 -13.26
N ALA A 1017 28.11 -20.12 -13.75
CA ALA A 1017 26.83 -20.47 -13.15
C ALA A 1017 26.90 -21.79 -12.38
N PHE A 1018 26.15 -21.87 -11.30
CA PHE A 1018 25.99 -23.04 -10.45
C PHE A 1018 24.55 -23.55 -10.54
N ARG A 1019 24.37 -24.88 -10.61
CA ARG A 1019 23.04 -25.50 -10.57
C ARG A 1019 23.05 -26.80 -9.77
N LEU A 1020 22.14 -26.89 -8.80
CA LEU A 1020 21.90 -28.07 -7.96
C LEU A 1020 20.41 -28.46 -8.09
N LYS A 1021 20.14 -29.74 -8.38
CA LYS A 1021 18.77 -30.27 -8.27
C LYS A 1021 18.49 -30.61 -6.80
N LEU A 1022 17.38 -30.11 -6.26
CA LEU A 1022 17.01 -30.31 -4.86
C LEU A 1022 15.98 -31.44 -4.68
N GLN A 1023 15.08 -31.61 -5.64
CA GLN A 1023 14.13 -32.73 -5.71
C GLN A 1023 14.69 -33.89 -6.57
N PRO A 1024 14.31 -35.15 -6.29
CA PRO A 1024 14.67 -36.31 -7.12
C PRO A 1024 14.29 -36.19 -8.59
#